data_AF-A0A930SW26-F1
#
_entry.id   AF-A0A930SW26-F1
#
_cell.length_a   1.000
_cell.length_b   1.000
_cell.length_c   1.000
_cell.angle_alpha   90.00
_cell.angle_beta   90.00
_cell.angle_gamma   90.00
#
_symmetry.space_group_name_H-M   'P 1'
#
loop_
_entity.id
_entity.type
_entity.pdbx_description
1 polymer ?
#
loop_
_entity_poly.entity_id
_entity_poly.type
_entity_poly.pdbx_seq_one_letter_code
_entity_poly.pdbx_strand_id
1 'polypeptide(L)'
;MRHSLYQLSRIGCPVLTALSLSLGACTPSETPPTGIQSPVVMRPAPRPAAAPLKPRSMKLRVKIDASLLRGFGIQQLNDCVQAVSDIENQVFIPDVLTPEQSSALQADGITVTEEAGQTLLSFTSTLQEPGAEELGLEFTLENLPVGTFAGRTTLRDSAETELGFLNYTLTITEGAGTTVDVNFSALEEESGIASCPKMGVTVSGATLVEAGGDIIPAVLIGPSAEPTPTPATEPPVFGGFSPSTGYPLTQVTITGSNLDAVTAVRFGALPAASFNRVSATEITARVPNLSAPAAITLINAAGEATSVGEFTPLEGARRIYIKPGGTGDGSSWVDALGNLAIAMAAGRPGDELWVAAGTYTPTSPGGSRLISFVLTPGITVLGGFNGTETLAEERDWEANPTILSGDLNGNDIYGEDSPVALQTLSDNSFHILRGGQDAMLDGFTIRGGTALSSPPRNQGGGMLNSSNPTLRNLIFENNTALFAGGGMANINNASPSLENVTFRFNDASSGGGMYNGPNTNVSMNQVTFFSNAASQGGGLFNEGASPSITLSSFANNSGRQMGGGMCNRRGASPTLMQVVMTENVGGLGGAMYNNESASPSLAQVVIGGNFADNGGGIYNYNGSSPTLEQVTVEDNQATFVGGGMYNYQRSSPSVHRSAFVNNVAGAEGGGIMNRSNSNPEITNVLIYGNQSSRAGGMGNFNHADPVLRHVTMYDNQAEEGAEMFNTLLANPQIFSSIIWNDNANAVMHFNTLLQVTSSLIKGLDNIEHTGFGNININPQFVDYTNAAGPDGVFMTADDGLRLSNTSPARNFGWGVGMPTLDIVGLTRETPPEMGAYEGDYETVLQPLGITDIEEGTGLEVEAGDIITVAYVGTVENSGTTLDSSNSFTFTIGVGGVIPGWDQGLIGMKAGGTRQLVIPPHLGYGDGAIDLGYDPASNLIFVINLLDVQKP
;
A
#
# COMPACT_ATOMS: atom_id res chain seq x y z
N MET A 1 -13.51 -9.97 -23.66
CA MET A 1 -13.52 -10.41 -25.07
C MET A 1 -12.12 -10.65 -25.65
N ARG A 2 -11.20 -9.66 -25.74
CA ARG A 2 -9.84 -9.91 -26.28
C ARG A 2 -9.00 -10.92 -25.46
N HIS A 3 -9.16 -10.96 -24.14
CA HIS A 3 -8.47 -11.93 -23.26
C HIS A 3 -8.98 -13.37 -23.47
N SER A 4 -10.29 -13.55 -23.63
CA SER A 4 -10.93 -14.84 -23.93
C SER A 4 -10.56 -15.37 -25.32
N LEU A 5 -10.47 -14.48 -26.31
CA LEU A 5 -10.02 -14.82 -27.67
C LEU A 5 -8.53 -15.22 -27.73
N TYR A 6 -7.71 -14.69 -26.82
CA TYR A 6 -6.29 -15.02 -26.73
C TYR A 6 -6.04 -16.43 -26.15
N GLN A 7 -6.83 -16.84 -25.15
CA GLN A 7 -6.76 -18.19 -24.55
C GLN A 7 -7.16 -19.29 -25.55
N LEU A 8 -8.20 -19.05 -26.36
CA LEU A 8 -8.67 -20.01 -27.38
C LEU A 8 -7.64 -20.29 -28.50
N SER A 9 -6.72 -19.35 -28.75
CA SER A 9 -5.69 -19.50 -29.79
C SER A 9 -4.55 -20.46 -29.40
N ARG A 10 -4.34 -20.73 -28.11
CA ARG A 10 -3.24 -21.60 -27.62
C ARG A 10 -3.57 -23.09 -27.59
N ILE A 11 -4.84 -23.47 -27.68
CA ILE A 11 -5.31 -24.86 -27.51
C ILE A 11 -5.46 -25.58 -28.86
N GLY A 12 -5.30 -24.87 -29.99
CA GLY A 12 -5.46 -25.47 -31.32
C GLY A 12 -6.90 -25.87 -31.67
N CYS A 13 -7.91 -25.34 -30.97
CA CYS A 13 -9.34 -25.54 -31.27
C CYS A 13 -9.69 -24.67 -32.52
N PRO A 14 -10.12 -25.23 -33.66
CA PRO A 14 -10.31 -24.48 -34.91
C PRO A 14 -11.58 -23.61 -34.96
N VAL A 15 -12.20 -23.32 -33.81
CA VAL A 15 -13.33 -22.38 -33.69
C VAL A 15 -12.95 -20.96 -34.16
N LEU A 16 -11.65 -20.65 -34.24
CA LEU A 16 -11.15 -19.40 -34.82
C LEU A 16 -11.29 -19.29 -36.36
N THR A 17 -11.64 -20.36 -37.08
CA THR A 17 -11.81 -20.31 -38.55
C THR A 17 -13.21 -19.87 -39.03
N ALA A 18 -14.15 -19.58 -38.14
CA ALA A 18 -15.50 -19.11 -38.48
C ALA A 18 -15.82 -17.67 -38.05
N LEU A 19 -14.80 -16.85 -37.78
CA LEU A 19 -14.95 -15.39 -37.64
C LEU A 19 -14.12 -14.68 -38.71
N SER A 20 -14.51 -14.90 -39.97
CA SER A 20 -14.19 -13.96 -41.04
C SER A 20 -15.21 -12.82 -41.00
N LEU A 21 -14.72 -11.60 -40.79
CA LEU A 21 -15.46 -10.37 -41.10
C LEU A 21 -15.76 -10.37 -42.60
N SER A 22 -16.99 -10.73 -42.99
CA SER A 22 -17.51 -10.43 -44.33
C SER A 22 -18.23 -9.08 -44.28
N LEU A 23 -17.51 -8.03 -44.67
CA LEU A 23 -18.11 -6.87 -45.31
C LEU A 23 -18.82 -7.38 -46.56
N GLY A 24 -20.15 -7.28 -46.59
CA GLY A 24 -20.96 -7.67 -47.74
C GLY A 24 -20.67 -6.78 -48.94
N ALA A 25 -20.14 -7.38 -50.01
CA ALA A 25 -20.21 -6.83 -51.35
C ALA A 25 -21.61 -7.04 -51.94
N CYS A 26 -22.24 -5.97 -52.41
CA CYS A 26 -23.29 -6.04 -53.45
C CYS A 26 -22.62 -5.89 -54.83
N THR A 27 -22.98 -6.75 -55.78
CA THR A 27 -22.49 -6.78 -57.17
C THR A 27 -23.39 -5.92 -58.11
N PRO A 28 -23.17 -5.83 -59.44
CA PRO A 28 -22.74 -4.61 -60.14
C PRO A 28 -23.81 -4.00 -61.08
N SER A 29 -23.72 -2.69 -61.39
CA SER A 29 -24.20 -2.15 -62.68
C SER A 29 -23.52 -0.83 -63.09
N GLU A 30 -22.81 -0.90 -64.22
CA GLU A 30 -22.64 0.09 -65.31
C GLU A 30 -21.87 1.43 -65.12
N THR A 31 -20.59 1.40 -65.54
CA THR A 31 -19.82 2.26 -66.49
C THR A 31 -19.72 3.82 -66.42
N PRO A 32 -18.60 4.42 -66.93
CA PRO A 32 -17.86 5.56 -66.34
C PRO A 32 -18.01 6.91 -67.08
N PRO A 33 -17.37 8.00 -66.60
CA PRO A 33 -16.12 8.44 -67.26
C PRO A 33 -15.02 9.12 -66.40
N THR A 34 -13.78 8.71 -66.67
CA THR A 34 -12.50 9.45 -66.83
C THR A 34 -12.01 10.51 -65.82
N GLY A 35 -10.77 10.33 -65.33
CA GLY A 35 -9.77 11.42 -65.32
C GLY A 35 -8.76 11.52 -64.17
N ILE A 36 -7.58 10.88 -64.32
CA ILE A 36 -6.22 11.41 -64.09
C ILE A 36 -5.71 11.73 -62.64
N GLN A 37 -4.63 10.98 -62.29
CA GLN A 37 -3.41 11.27 -61.49
C GLN A 37 -3.40 11.47 -59.95
N SER A 38 -2.65 10.55 -59.32
CA SER A 38 -1.96 10.53 -58.00
C SER A 38 -0.88 11.63 -57.81
N PRO A 39 -0.23 11.79 -56.62
CA PRO A 39 -0.60 11.41 -55.24
C PRO A 39 -0.22 12.41 -54.10
N VAL A 40 -0.63 12.01 -52.88
CA VAL A 40 -0.10 12.26 -51.50
C VAL A 40 -0.50 13.53 -50.68
N VAL A 41 -0.94 13.19 -49.45
CA VAL A 41 -1.06 13.91 -48.16
C VAL A 41 -2.22 14.90 -47.96
N MET A 42 -3.23 14.49 -47.17
CA MET A 42 -4.15 15.41 -46.47
C MET A 42 -4.73 14.79 -45.17
N ARG A 43 -4.64 15.53 -44.04
CA ARG A 43 -5.66 15.63 -42.96
C ARG A 43 -6.93 16.33 -43.55
N PRO A 44 -8.06 16.61 -42.86
CA PRO A 44 -8.85 16.02 -41.76
C PRO A 44 -10.35 15.80 -42.16
N ALA A 45 -11.26 15.58 -41.18
CA ALA A 45 -12.71 15.22 -41.23
C ALA A 45 -13.68 16.07 -42.13
N PRO A 46 -14.96 15.66 -42.41
CA PRO A 46 -16.11 15.91 -41.50
C PRO A 46 -17.32 14.90 -41.48
N ARG A 47 -18.17 15.08 -40.45
CA ARG A 47 -19.50 14.48 -39.99
C ARG A 47 -20.62 14.31 -41.07
N PRO A 48 -21.82 13.65 -40.86
CA PRO A 48 -22.69 13.66 -39.64
C PRO A 48 -23.68 12.49 -39.27
N ALA A 49 -24.07 12.50 -37.98
CA ALA A 49 -25.34 12.22 -37.24
C ALA A 49 -26.40 11.12 -37.59
N ALA A 50 -26.79 10.30 -36.58
CA ALA A 50 -28.17 10.19 -36.01
C ALA A 50 -28.32 9.20 -34.80
N ALA A 51 -28.74 9.74 -33.64
CA ALA A 51 -29.62 9.30 -32.51
C ALA A 51 -29.93 7.81 -32.10
N PRO A 52 -30.39 7.55 -30.83
CA PRO A 52 -30.02 6.38 -30.00
C PRO A 52 -31.11 5.30 -29.78
N LEU A 53 -30.70 4.08 -29.34
CA LEU A 53 -31.58 3.03 -28.78
C LEU A 53 -30.97 2.39 -27.51
N LYS A 54 -31.81 2.25 -26.48
CA LYS A 54 -31.54 1.77 -25.09
C LYS A 54 -30.85 0.39 -25.01
N PRO A 55 -30.10 0.08 -23.93
CA PRO A 55 -29.55 -1.25 -23.70
C PRO A 55 -30.68 -2.26 -23.42
N ARG A 56 -30.79 -3.28 -24.27
CA ARG A 56 -31.41 -4.55 -23.90
C ARG A 56 -30.30 -5.48 -23.40
N SER A 57 -30.58 -6.23 -22.34
CA SER A 57 -29.73 -7.34 -21.90
C SER A 57 -29.41 -8.27 -23.07
N MET A 58 -28.13 -8.45 -23.37
CA MET A 58 -27.67 -9.31 -24.45
C MET A 58 -27.35 -10.69 -23.86
N LYS A 59 -28.28 -11.64 -23.97
CA LYS A 59 -27.97 -13.07 -23.83
C LYS A 59 -27.27 -13.52 -25.11
N LEU A 60 -25.97 -13.80 -25.05
CA LEU A 60 -25.22 -14.29 -26.20
C LEU A 60 -25.43 -15.81 -26.32
N ARG A 61 -26.24 -16.26 -27.28
CA ARG A 61 -26.39 -17.70 -27.59
C ARG A 61 -25.28 -18.12 -28.56
N VAL A 62 -24.41 -19.04 -28.14
CA VAL A 62 -23.41 -19.64 -29.03
C VAL A 62 -23.99 -20.92 -29.63
N LYS A 63 -24.08 -20.98 -30.97
CA LYS A 63 -24.45 -22.19 -31.73
C LYS A 63 -23.19 -22.75 -32.38
N ILE A 64 -22.84 -24.00 -32.08
CA ILE A 64 -21.71 -24.69 -32.69
C ILE A 64 -22.21 -25.52 -33.88
N ASP A 65 -21.56 -25.39 -35.04
CA ASP A 65 -21.91 -26.14 -36.26
C ASP A 65 -21.34 -27.56 -36.19
N ALA A 66 -22.22 -28.57 -36.24
CA ALA A 66 -21.86 -29.99 -36.10
C ALA A 66 -20.97 -30.53 -37.23
N SER A 67 -20.87 -29.83 -38.37
CA SER A 67 -19.93 -30.20 -39.44
C SER A 67 -18.47 -30.03 -39.04
N LEU A 68 -18.18 -29.18 -38.04
CA LEU A 68 -16.84 -28.93 -37.51
C LEU A 68 -16.40 -29.97 -36.47
N LEU A 69 -17.28 -30.86 -36.02
CA LEU A 69 -16.99 -31.84 -34.95
C LEU A 69 -16.76 -33.28 -35.47
N ARG A 70 -16.91 -33.52 -36.78
CA ARG A 70 -16.68 -34.85 -37.36
C ARG A 70 -15.18 -35.15 -37.44
N GLY A 71 -14.75 -36.14 -36.66
CA GLY A 71 -13.37 -36.66 -36.69
C GLY A 71 -12.56 -36.43 -35.42
N PHE A 72 -13.13 -35.84 -34.37
CA PHE A 72 -12.45 -35.64 -33.08
C PHE A 72 -12.47 -36.90 -32.20
N GLY A 73 -11.38 -37.16 -31.50
CA GLY A 73 -11.31 -38.18 -30.44
C GLY A 73 -11.94 -37.66 -29.13
N ILE A 74 -12.39 -38.58 -28.27
CA ILE A 74 -13.14 -38.28 -27.02
C ILE A 74 -12.44 -37.23 -26.14
N GLN A 75 -11.11 -37.30 -26.00
CA GLN A 75 -10.34 -36.35 -25.18
C GLN A 75 -10.39 -34.91 -25.71
N GLN A 76 -10.33 -34.73 -27.03
CA GLN A 76 -10.36 -33.40 -27.64
C GLN A 76 -11.75 -32.75 -27.58
N LEU A 77 -12.81 -33.57 -27.52
CA LEU A 77 -14.16 -33.10 -27.22
C LEU A 77 -14.26 -32.60 -25.77
N ASN A 78 -13.72 -33.35 -24.80
CA ASN A 78 -13.70 -32.95 -23.39
C ASN A 78 -12.96 -31.63 -23.18
N ASP A 79 -11.83 -31.42 -23.86
CA ASP A 79 -11.03 -30.20 -23.71
C ASP A 79 -11.71 -28.93 -24.30
N CYS A 80 -12.37 -29.02 -25.47
CA CYS A 80 -13.13 -27.85 -25.99
C CYS A 80 -14.46 -27.63 -25.23
N VAL A 81 -15.02 -28.64 -24.52
CA VAL A 81 -16.24 -28.49 -23.69
C VAL A 81 -15.93 -27.85 -22.33
N GLN A 82 -14.83 -28.22 -21.67
CA GLN A 82 -14.35 -27.58 -20.44
C GLN A 82 -14.07 -26.08 -20.63
N ALA A 83 -13.51 -25.70 -21.79
CA ALA A 83 -13.29 -24.29 -22.12
C ALA A 83 -14.58 -23.46 -22.30
N VAL A 84 -15.75 -24.12 -22.44
CA VAL A 84 -17.06 -23.48 -22.59
C VAL A 84 -17.86 -23.49 -21.28
N SER A 85 -17.62 -24.43 -20.36
CA SER A 85 -18.30 -24.48 -19.05
C SER A 85 -17.94 -23.33 -18.12
N ASP A 86 -16.84 -22.61 -18.37
CA ASP A 86 -16.51 -21.37 -17.65
C ASP A 86 -17.46 -20.21 -17.98
N ILE A 87 -18.46 -20.43 -18.86
CA ILE A 87 -19.37 -19.38 -19.35
C ILE A 87 -20.87 -19.73 -19.16
N GLU A 88 -21.33 -21.00 -19.24
CA GLU A 88 -22.74 -21.41 -18.96
C GLU A 88 -22.89 -22.90 -18.54
N ASN A 89 -24.00 -23.26 -17.84
CA ASN A 89 -24.29 -24.60 -17.26
C ASN A 89 -24.95 -25.64 -18.21
N GLN A 90 -25.19 -25.32 -19.49
CA GLN A 90 -25.83 -26.23 -20.46
C GLN A 90 -25.31 -26.02 -21.87
N VAL A 91 -25.11 -27.10 -22.64
CA VAL A 91 -24.63 -27.06 -24.03
C VAL A 91 -25.49 -27.94 -24.94
N PHE A 92 -25.95 -27.40 -26.07
CA PHE A 92 -26.77 -28.13 -27.06
C PHE A 92 -25.94 -28.61 -28.25
N ILE A 93 -26.04 -29.90 -28.55
CA ILE A 93 -25.42 -30.55 -29.70
C ILE A 93 -26.51 -30.94 -30.70
N PRO A 94 -26.40 -30.57 -31.99
CA PRO A 94 -27.45 -30.81 -32.97
C PRO A 94 -27.66 -32.29 -33.38
N ASP A 95 -26.73 -33.18 -33.05
CA ASP A 95 -26.71 -34.59 -33.45
C ASP A 95 -26.85 -35.51 -32.22
N VAL A 96 -27.49 -36.68 -32.42
CA VAL A 96 -27.63 -37.74 -31.41
C VAL A 96 -26.30 -38.46 -31.22
N LEU A 97 -25.77 -38.47 -29.98
CA LEU A 97 -24.53 -39.15 -29.64
C LEU A 97 -24.65 -40.68 -29.77
N THR A 98 -23.55 -41.37 -30.10
CA THR A 98 -23.55 -42.84 -30.08
C THR A 98 -23.64 -43.35 -28.64
N PRO A 99 -24.15 -44.59 -28.40
CA PRO A 99 -24.24 -45.16 -27.05
C PRO A 99 -22.90 -45.17 -26.30
N GLU A 100 -21.78 -45.45 -26.98
CA GLU A 100 -20.44 -45.41 -26.38
C GLU A 100 -20.01 -43.99 -25.97
N GLN A 101 -20.35 -42.97 -26.77
CA GLN A 101 -20.05 -41.57 -26.44
C GLN A 101 -20.92 -41.05 -25.30
N SER A 102 -22.20 -41.41 -25.30
CA SER A 102 -23.14 -41.06 -24.23
C SER A 102 -22.73 -41.70 -22.90
N SER A 103 -22.36 -42.99 -22.91
CA SER A 103 -21.86 -43.68 -21.71
C SER A 103 -20.52 -43.13 -21.21
N ALA A 104 -19.61 -42.70 -22.09
CA ALA A 104 -18.35 -42.08 -21.69
C ALA A 104 -18.57 -40.72 -21.00
N LEU A 105 -19.45 -39.87 -21.54
CA LEU A 105 -19.77 -38.57 -20.94
C LEU A 105 -20.55 -38.71 -19.63
N GLN A 106 -21.46 -39.70 -19.54
CA GLN A 106 -22.16 -40.03 -18.29
C GLN A 106 -21.21 -40.59 -17.22
N ALA A 107 -20.15 -41.32 -17.61
CA ALA A 107 -19.12 -41.78 -16.68
C ALA A 107 -18.28 -40.62 -16.09
N ASP A 108 -18.16 -39.51 -16.82
CA ASP A 108 -17.51 -38.28 -16.38
C ASP A 108 -18.47 -37.30 -15.64
N GLY A 109 -19.67 -37.76 -15.25
CA GLY A 109 -20.62 -36.99 -14.43
C GLY A 109 -21.46 -35.96 -15.19
N ILE A 110 -21.50 -36.04 -16.52
CA ILE A 110 -22.27 -35.14 -17.39
C ILE A 110 -23.63 -35.79 -17.68
N THR A 111 -24.72 -35.07 -17.43
CA THR A 111 -26.07 -35.55 -17.75
C THR A 111 -26.35 -35.34 -19.24
N VAL A 112 -26.66 -36.42 -19.94
CA VAL A 112 -26.96 -36.42 -21.38
C VAL A 112 -28.46 -36.67 -21.57
N THR A 113 -29.18 -35.70 -22.14
CA THR A 113 -30.61 -35.81 -22.44
C THR A 113 -30.86 -35.58 -23.92
N GLU A 114 -31.70 -36.40 -24.55
CA GLU A 114 -32.10 -36.19 -25.94
C GLU A 114 -33.45 -35.49 -26.01
N GLU A 115 -33.50 -34.33 -26.66
CA GLU A 115 -34.73 -33.60 -26.92
C GLU A 115 -34.83 -33.24 -28.41
N ALA A 116 -35.94 -33.63 -29.05
CA ALA A 116 -36.30 -33.23 -30.41
C ALA A 116 -35.20 -33.45 -31.48
N GLY A 117 -34.43 -34.54 -31.37
CA GLY A 117 -33.37 -34.90 -32.32
C GLY A 117 -32.04 -34.18 -32.10
N GLN A 118 -31.89 -33.51 -30.94
CA GLN A 118 -30.66 -32.88 -30.49
C GLN A 118 -30.26 -33.46 -29.12
N THR A 119 -28.96 -33.52 -28.84
CA THR A 119 -28.44 -33.93 -27.53
C THR A 119 -28.13 -32.71 -26.69
N LEU A 120 -28.79 -32.59 -25.54
CA LEU A 120 -28.49 -31.61 -24.50
C LEU A 120 -27.51 -32.22 -23.50
N LEU A 121 -26.38 -31.55 -23.32
CA LEU A 121 -25.44 -31.84 -22.24
C LEU A 121 -25.70 -30.86 -21.11
N SER A 122 -26.10 -31.40 -19.97
CA SER A 122 -26.32 -30.65 -18.73
C SER A 122 -25.24 -31.01 -17.72
N PHE A 123 -24.56 -30.00 -17.22
CA PHE A 123 -23.49 -30.16 -16.25
C PHE A 123 -24.09 -29.96 -14.86
N THR A 124 -24.03 -30.98 -14.02
CA THR A 124 -24.21 -30.79 -12.58
C THR A 124 -22.95 -30.11 -12.08
N SER A 125 -22.96 -28.77 -11.99
CA SER A 125 -22.02 -28.09 -11.13
C SER A 125 -22.36 -28.48 -9.70
N THR A 126 -21.76 -29.55 -9.18
CA THR A 126 -21.42 -29.59 -7.76
C THR A 126 -20.23 -28.65 -7.58
N LEU A 127 -20.51 -27.35 -7.62
CA LEU A 127 -19.96 -26.52 -6.57
C LEU A 127 -20.59 -27.09 -5.30
N GLN A 128 -19.78 -27.83 -4.56
CA GLN A 128 -20.06 -28.16 -3.18
C GLN A 128 -20.09 -26.81 -2.45
N GLU A 129 -21.26 -26.16 -2.45
CA GLU A 129 -21.59 -25.31 -1.31
C GLU A 129 -21.61 -26.25 -0.09
N PRO A 130 -20.84 -25.96 0.97
CA PRO A 130 -21.11 -26.59 2.25
C PRO A 130 -22.51 -26.11 2.68
N GLY A 131 -23.49 -27.02 2.63
CA GLY A 131 -24.74 -26.92 3.38
C GLY A 131 -25.70 -25.80 2.98
N ALA A 132 -26.57 -26.06 2.01
CA ALA A 132 -27.96 -25.63 2.16
C ALA A 132 -28.65 -26.57 3.16
N GLU A 133 -28.31 -26.42 4.45
CA GLU A 133 -29.33 -26.65 5.47
C GLU A 133 -30.32 -25.47 5.41
N GLU A 134 -31.50 -25.67 5.98
CA GLU A 134 -32.56 -24.67 6.15
C GLU A 134 -31.96 -23.29 6.50
N LEU A 135 -32.65 -22.19 6.15
CA LEU A 135 -32.34 -20.83 6.66
C LEU A 135 -32.44 -20.81 8.20
N GLY A 136 -31.47 -21.41 8.86
CA GLY A 136 -31.06 -21.15 10.21
C GLY A 136 -30.07 -20.01 10.11
N LEU A 137 -30.42 -18.88 10.70
CA LEU A 137 -29.45 -17.86 11.07
C LEU A 137 -28.36 -18.54 11.92
N GLU A 138 -27.22 -18.89 11.31
CA GLU A 138 -26.01 -19.18 12.06
C GLU A 138 -25.49 -17.86 12.63
N PHE A 139 -25.71 -17.66 13.92
CA PHE A 139 -25.01 -16.64 14.68
C PHE A 139 -23.57 -17.11 14.88
N THR A 140 -22.62 -16.57 14.14
CA THR A 140 -21.20 -16.70 14.49
C THR A 140 -20.90 -15.70 15.61
N LEU A 141 -20.88 -16.17 16.86
CA LEU A 141 -20.30 -15.44 17.98
C LEU A 141 -18.78 -15.54 17.86
N GLU A 142 -18.13 -14.56 17.25
CA GLU A 142 -16.68 -14.45 17.28
C GLU A 142 -16.22 -14.03 18.68
N ASN A 143 -15.22 -14.74 19.21
CA ASN A 143 -14.59 -14.64 20.53
C ASN A 143 -15.17 -15.48 21.68
N LEU A 144 -15.31 -16.79 21.48
CA LEU A 144 -15.12 -17.76 22.57
C LEU A 144 -14.12 -18.85 22.16
N PRO A 145 -13.22 -19.31 23.06
CA PRO A 145 -12.22 -20.32 22.74
C PRO A 145 -12.90 -21.65 22.42
N VAL A 146 -12.40 -22.33 21.39
CA VAL A 146 -12.96 -23.59 20.89
C VAL A 146 -12.85 -24.69 21.97
N GLY A 147 -13.98 -24.96 22.63
CA GLY A 147 -14.25 -26.16 23.41
C GLY A 147 -15.66 -26.63 23.05
N THR A 148 -15.78 -27.87 22.58
CA THR A 148 -17.00 -28.52 22.09
C THR A 148 -18.28 -28.18 22.86
N PHE A 149 -19.18 -27.41 22.23
CA PHE A 149 -20.57 -27.24 22.68
C PHE A 149 -21.46 -28.26 21.94
N ALA A 150 -22.13 -29.12 22.70
CA ALA A 150 -23.19 -29.99 22.20
C ALA A 150 -24.52 -29.54 22.84
N GLY A 151 -25.26 -28.67 22.16
CA GLY A 151 -26.56 -28.15 22.62
C GLY A 151 -27.48 -27.87 21.43
N ARG A 152 -28.79 -28.08 21.61
CA ARG A 152 -29.81 -28.05 20.56
C ARG A 152 -30.52 -26.69 20.53
N THR A 153 -30.42 -25.96 19.43
CA THR A 153 -31.12 -24.69 19.20
C THR A 153 -32.52 -24.94 18.62
N THR A 154 -33.54 -24.20 19.07
CA THR A 154 -34.88 -24.20 18.44
C THR A 154 -35.40 -22.78 18.30
N LEU A 155 -35.64 -22.33 17.06
CA LEU A 155 -36.39 -21.12 16.74
C LEU A 155 -37.90 -21.43 16.76
N ARG A 156 -38.71 -20.52 17.32
CA ARG A 156 -40.18 -20.57 17.21
C ARG A 156 -40.73 -19.22 16.79
N ASP A 157 -41.63 -19.26 15.82
CA ASP A 157 -42.42 -18.12 15.35
C ASP A 157 -43.44 -17.73 16.43
N SER A 158 -43.57 -16.44 16.74
CA SER A 158 -44.56 -15.94 17.70
C SER A 158 -45.47 -14.90 17.03
N ALA A 159 -46.78 -15.02 17.29
CA ALA A 159 -47.86 -14.47 16.49
C ALA A 159 -47.80 -12.96 16.19
N GLU A 160 -48.28 -12.60 14.99
CA GLU A 160 -48.43 -11.21 14.50
C GLU A 160 -49.18 -10.31 15.49
N THR A 161 -48.67 -9.09 15.67
CA THR A 161 -49.41 -8.00 16.35
C THR A 161 -49.75 -6.89 15.35
N GLU A 162 -50.81 -6.13 15.63
CA GLU A 162 -51.53 -5.17 14.75
C GLU A 162 -50.70 -4.03 14.10
N LEU A 163 -49.37 -4.02 14.20
CA LEU A 163 -48.49 -2.98 13.64
C LEU A 163 -47.37 -3.51 12.71
N GLY A 164 -47.42 -4.78 12.28
CA GLY A 164 -46.54 -5.29 11.22
C GLY A 164 -45.09 -5.56 11.63
N PHE A 165 -44.83 -5.78 12.92
CA PHE A 165 -43.51 -6.21 13.42
C PHE A 165 -43.48 -7.73 13.64
N LEU A 166 -42.49 -8.41 13.05
CA LEU A 166 -42.18 -9.82 13.36
C LEU A 166 -41.19 -9.88 14.53
N ASN A 167 -41.57 -10.58 15.60
CA ASN A 167 -40.72 -10.78 16.78
C ASN A 167 -40.19 -12.22 16.84
N TYR A 168 -38.87 -12.37 16.89
CA TYR A 168 -38.21 -13.67 17.07
C TYR A 168 -37.62 -13.77 18.49
N THR A 169 -37.88 -14.87 19.19
CA THR A 169 -37.29 -15.15 20.51
C THR A 169 -36.29 -16.31 20.39
N LEU A 170 -35.03 -16.07 20.76
CA LEU A 170 -34.01 -17.10 20.90
C LEU A 170 -33.84 -17.46 22.37
N THR A 171 -34.07 -18.72 22.71
CA THR A 171 -33.94 -19.25 24.07
C THR A 171 -32.71 -20.16 24.16
N ILE A 172 -31.76 -19.83 25.02
CA ILE A 172 -30.56 -20.65 25.29
C ILE A 172 -30.70 -21.27 26.69
N THR A 173 -30.59 -22.60 26.78
CA THR A 173 -30.67 -23.34 28.05
C THR A 173 -29.34 -24.00 28.36
N GLU A 174 -28.69 -23.58 29.45
CA GLU A 174 -27.47 -24.22 29.94
C GLU A 174 -27.82 -25.40 30.88
N GLY A 175 -26.99 -26.44 30.87
CA GLY A 175 -27.11 -27.55 31.81
C GLY A 175 -27.13 -27.02 33.25
N ALA A 176 -28.24 -27.30 33.95
CA ALA A 176 -28.64 -26.81 35.28
C ALA A 176 -29.56 -25.56 35.35
N GLY A 177 -30.24 -25.20 34.25
CA GLY A 177 -31.58 -24.59 34.34
C GLY A 177 -31.67 -23.07 34.31
N THR A 178 -30.66 -22.37 33.80
CA THR A 178 -30.76 -20.93 33.51
C THR A 178 -31.16 -20.73 32.05
N THR A 179 -32.16 -19.88 31.82
CA THR A 179 -32.71 -19.57 30.50
C THR A 179 -32.45 -18.10 30.17
N VAL A 180 -31.88 -17.81 29.00
CA VAL A 180 -31.73 -16.43 28.47
C VAL A 180 -32.59 -16.30 27.21
N ASP A 181 -33.50 -15.32 27.20
CA ASP A 181 -34.37 -14.99 26.06
C ASP A 181 -33.88 -13.71 25.37
N VAL A 182 -33.60 -13.79 24.06
CA VAL A 182 -33.21 -12.66 23.23
C VAL A 182 -34.32 -12.38 22.21
N ASN A 183 -34.89 -11.18 22.21
CA ASN A 183 -35.96 -10.77 21.29
C ASN A 183 -35.41 -9.89 20.16
N PHE A 184 -35.73 -10.23 18.91
CA PHE A 184 -35.44 -9.44 17.72
C PHE A 184 -36.74 -8.89 17.12
N SER A 185 -36.72 -7.67 16.59
CA SER A 185 -37.85 -7.10 15.82
C SER A 185 -37.35 -6.56 14.49
N ALA A 186 -38.05 -6.86 13.40
CA ALA A 186 -37.74 -6.37 12.05
C ALA A 186 -38.93 -5.59 11.46
N LEU A 187 -38.64 -4.52 10.70
CA LEU A 187 -39.61 -3.71 9.95
C LEU A 187 -39.73 -4.27 8.52
N GLU A 188 -40.94 -4.54 8.05
CA GLU A 188 -41.19 -4.69 6.61
C GLU A 188 -41.34 -3.33 5.95
N GLU A 189 -40.57 -3.06 4.88
CA GLU A 189 -40.79 -1.91 3.99
C GLU A 189 -41.29 -2.40 2.62
N GLU A 190 -42.53 -2.04 2.27
CA GLU A 190 -43.00 -2.09 0.88
C GLU A 190 -42.34 -0.95 0.09
N SER A 191 -41.18 -1.20 -0.54
CA SER A 191 -40.80 -0.71 -1.89
C SER A 191 -39.28 -0.83 -2.10
N GLY A 192 -38.89 -1.46 -3.20
CA GLY A 192 -37.50 -1.83 -3.44
C GLY A 192 -36.56 -0.66 -3.67
N ILE A 193 -35.56 -0.53 -2.79
CA ILE A 193 -34.15 -0.11 -3.00
C ILE A 193 -33.35 -0.81 -1.89
N ALA A 194 -32.27 -1.50 -2.23
CA ALA A 194 -31.46 -2.24 -1.26
C ALA A 194 -30.50 -1.32 -0.49
N SER A 195 -30.82 -1.05 0.77
CA SER A 195 -29.85 -0.67 1.81
C SER A 195 -30.01 -1.62 3.00
N CYS A 196 -28.93 -2.25 3.46
CA CYS A 196 -28.94 -3.04 4.70
C CYS A 196 -29.46 -2.20 5.88
N PRO A 197 -30.49 -2.63 6.63
CA PRO A 197 -30.89 -1.93 7.84
C PRO A 197 -29.87 -2.21 8.95
N LYS A 198 -29.54 -1.16 9.72
CA LYS A 198 -28.79 -1.30 10.98
C LYS A 198 -29.67 -2.05 11.98
N MET A 199 -29.27 -3.26 12.38
CA MET A 199 -29.87 -3.97 13.52
C MET A 199 -29.48 -3.27 14.82
N GLY A 200 -30.46 -2.78 15.56
CA GLY A 200 -30.28 -2.29 16.93
C GLY A 200 -30.56 -3.43 17.92
N VAL A 201 -29.53 -3.90 18.64
CA VAL A 201 -29.68 -4.87 19.73
C VAL A 201 -29.99 -4.11 21.01
N THR A 202 -31.12 -4.39 21.66
CA THR A 202 -31.44 -3.86 23.00
C THR A 202 -31.41 -5.01 23.99
N VAL A 203 -30.41 -5.07 24.86
CA VAL A 203 -30.33 -6.04 25.96
C VAL A 203 -31.10 -5.47 27.15
N SER A 204 -32.31 -5.96 27.39
CA SER A 204 -33.09 -5.62 28.58
C SER A 204 -32.75 -6.60 29.71
N GLY A 205 -32.04 -6.14 30.74
CA GLY A 205 -31.95 -6.87 32.01
C GLY A 205 -30.54 -7.01 32.60
N ALA A 206 -29.86 -5.91 32.88
CA ALA A 206 -28.79 -5.87 33.88
C ALA A 206 -28.87 -4.56 34.66
N THR A 207 -28.97 -4.67 35.98
CA THR A 207 -29.18 -3.59 36.93
C THR A 207 -27.99 -2.63 36.95
N LEU A 208 -28.21 -1.36 36.64
CA LEU A 208 -27.27 -0.26 36.86
C LEU A 208 -27.16 0.03 38.36
N VAL A 209 -25.94 -0.01 38.91
CA VAL A 209 -25.61 0.70 40.14
C VAL A 209 -24.81 1.93 39.73
N GLU A 210 -25.41 3.10 39.93
CA GLU A 210 -24.73 4.38 39.85
C GLU A 210 -23.65 4.49 40.94
N ALA A 211 -22.44 4.88 40.54
CA ALA A 211 -21.54 5.66 41.38
C ALA A 211 -21.05 6.83 40.52
N GLY A 212 -21.42 8.04 40.92
CA GLY A 212 -21.22 9.27 40.15
C GLY A 212 -19.82 9.87 40.24
N GLY A 213 -19.63 10.92 39.43
CA GLY A 213 -18.58 11.93 39.57
C GLY A 213 -17.36 11.70 38.68
N ASP A 214 -17.22 12.61 37.70
CA ASP A 214 -16.03 12.95 36.90
C ASP A 214 -15.51 11.94 35.87
N ILE A 215 -15.59 12.34 34.59
CA ILE A 215 -14.82 11.75 33.49
C ILE A 215 -13.94 12.84 32.86
N ILE A 216 -12.65 12.71 33.15
CA ILE A 216 -11.50 13.20 32.40
C ILE A 216 -11.37 12.33 31.14
N PRO A 217 -11.07 12.87 29.94
CA PRO A 217 -10.82 12.06 28.76
C PRO A 217 -9.38 11.54 28.76
N ALA A 218 -9.21 10.29 28.30
CA ALA A 218 -8.00 9.60 27.83
C ALA A 218 -7.60 8.34 28.62
N VAL A 219 -7.85 7.18 28.02
CA VAL A 219 -6.91 6.03 27.98
C VAL A 219 -7.12 5.40 26.59
N LEU A 220 -6.31 5.77 25.61
CA LEU A 220 -5.20 4.95 25.11
C LEU A 220 -5.66 3.53 24.74
N ILE A 221 -6.07 3.34 23.49
CA ILE A 221 -6.09 2.02 22.86
C ILE A 221 -4.63 1.72 22.50
N GLY A 222 -3.85 1.34 23.52
CA GLY A 222 -2.54 0.72 23.29
C GLY A 222 -2.69 -0.57 22.50
N PRO A 223 -1.58 -1.14 22.01
CA PRO A 223 -1.60 -2.37 21.20
C PRO A 223 -2.41 -3.42 21.95
N SER A 224 -3.27 -4.16 21.24
CA SER A 224 -4.01 -5.34 21.71
C SER A 224 -3.52 -5.75 23.09
N ALA A 225 -4.22 -5.29 24.14
CA ALA A 225 -3.88 -5.73 25.48
C ALA A 225 -3.83 -7.25 25.38
N GLU A 226 -2.65 -7.84 25.62
CA GLU A 226 -2.59 -9.25 25.97
C GLU A 226 -3.74 -9.46 26.95
N PRO A 227 -4.60 -10.46 26.74
CA PRO A 227 -5.76 -10.65 27.58
C PRO A 227 -5.28 -10.51 29.01
N THR A 228 -5.74 -9.47 29.71
CA THR A 228 -5.33 -9.21 31.09
C THR A 228 -5.43 -10.55 31.78
N PRO A 229 -4.30 -11.16 32.21
CA PRO A 229 -4.30 -12.58 32.51
C PRO A 229 -5.37 -12.77 33.54
N THR A 230 -6.41 -13.51 33.17
CA THR A 230 -7.42 -13.99 34.12
C THR A 230 -6.59 -14.53 35.27
N PRO A 231 -6.75 -14.04 36.51
CA PRO A 231 -5.86 -14.41 37.59
C PRO A 231 -5.74 -15.91 37.60
N ALA A 232 -4.54 -16.42 37.30
CA ALA A 232 -4.35 -17.85 37.11
C ALA A 232 -4.91 -18.52 38.36
N THR A 233 -5.91 -19.39 38.19
CA THR A 233 -6.46 -20.15 39.31
C THR A 233 -5.55 -21.32 39.67
N GLU A 234 -4.64 -21.68 38.76
CA GLU A 234 -3.72 -22.80 38.90
C GLU A 234 -2.31 -22.47 38.37
N PRO A 235 -1.25 -23.00 39.00
CA PRO A 235 0.10 -22.87 38.49
C PRO A 235 0.24 -23.56 37.12
N PRO A 236 1.23 -23.17 36.31
CA PRO A 236 1.48 -23.84 35.04
C PRO A 236 1.87 -25.30 35.29
N VAL A 237 1.60 -26.18 34.33
CA VAL A 237 2.11 -27.56 34.36
C VAL A 237 3.03 -27.77 33.17
N PHE A 238 4.26 -28.19 33.46
CA PHE A 238 5.27 -28.42 32.43
C PHE A 238 5.10 -29.83 31.83
N GLY A 239 4.77 -29.92 30.54
CA GLY A 239 4.61 -31.19 29.81
C GLY A 239 5.89 -31.64 29.11
N GLY A 240 6.56 -30.74 28.40
CA GLY A 240 7.79 -31.04 27.68
C GLY A 240 8.31 -29.86 26.87
N PHE A 241 9.49 -30.01 26.28
CA PHE A 241 10.04 -29.00 25.38
C PHE A 241 10.87 -29.63 24.26
N SER A 242 10.87 -28.99 23.09
CA SER A 242 11.66 -29.43 21.94
C SER A 242 12.08 -28.23 21.08
N PRO A 243 13.34 -28.17 20.59
CA PRO A 243 14.43 -29.11 20.85
C PRO A 243 15.02 -29.00 22.27
N SER A 244 15.75 -30.02 22.72
CA SER A 244 16.42 -30.05 24.04
C SER A 244 17.85 -29.51 24.06
N THR A 245 18.38 -29.19 22.88
CA THR A 245 19.70 -28.57 22.67
C THR A 245 19.58 -27.49 21.61
N GLY A 246 20.45 -26.48 21.66
CA GLY A 246 20.49 -25.43 20.63
C GLY A 246 21.39 -24.27 21.02
N TYR A 247 21.65 -23.37 20.06
CA TYR A 247 22.39 -22.13 20.27
C TYR A 247 21.51 -21.07 20.96
N PRO A 248 22.06 -19.94 21.43
CA PRO A 248 21.26 -18.76 21.75
C PRO A 248 20.28 -18.41 20.62
N LEU A 249 19.11 -17.88 20.97
CA LEU A 249 17.96 -17.56 20.10
C LEU A 249 17.24 -18.75 19.43
N THR A 250 17.69 -19.99 19.66
CA THR A 250 16.95 -21.18 19.23
C THR A 250 15.52 -21.12 19.78
N GLN A 251 14.53 -21.23 18.89
CA GLN A 251 13.14 -21.34 19.30
C GLN A 251 12.88 -22.73 19.88
N VAL A 252 12.33 -22.77 21.09
CA VAL A 252 11.93 -23.98 21.80
C VAL A 252 10.41 -23.95 21.95
N THR A 253 9.74 -24.97 21.45
CA THR A 253 8.31 -25.19 21.72
C THR A 253 8.19 -25.90 23.06
N ILE A 254 7.42 -25.31 23.97
CA ILE A 254 7.15 -25.79 25.32
C ILE A 254 5.67 -26.19 25.38
N THR A 255 5.39 -27.43 25.77
CA THR A 255 4.03 -27.95 25.90
C THR A 255 3.67 -28.16 27.37
N GLY A 256 2.39 -28.07 27.70
CA GLY A 256 1.92 -28.13 29.09
C GLY A 256 0.42 -27.90 29.24
N SER A 257 0.01 -27.41 30.41
CA SER A 257 -1.33 -26.86 30.67
C SER A 257 -1.25 -25.59 31.51
N ASN A 258 -2.29 -24.76 31.47
CA ASN A 258 -2.36 -23.44 32.14
C ASN A 258 -1.27 -22.46 31.65
N LEU A 259 -0.93 -22.54 30.34
CA LEU A 259 0.17 -21.78 29.74
C LEU A 259 -0.24 -20.41 29.17
N ASP A 260 -1.53 -20.19 28.96
CA ASP A 260 -2.13 -18.94 28.49
C ASP A 260 -2.00 -17.79 29.50
N ALA A 261 -1.80 -18.10 30.79
CA ALA A 261 -1.57 -17.13 31.85
C ALA A 261 -0.08 -16.92 32.21
N VAL A 262 0.86 -17.52 31.47
CA VAL A 262 2.30 -17.40 31.76
C VAL A 262 2.79 -15.97 31.48
N THR A 263 3.40 -15.36 32.49
CA THR A 263 3.93 -13.99 32.43
C THR A 263 5.44 -13.94 32.27
N ALA A 264 6.16 -15.04 32.54
CA ALA A 264 7.58 -15.14 32.24
C ALA A 264 8.02 -16.57 31.93
N VAL A 265 8.99 -16.68 31.02
CA VAL A 265 9.75 -17.91 30.74
C VAL A 265 11.21 -17.64 31.08
N ARG A 266 11.85 -18.54 31.84
CA ARG A 266 13.27 -18.47 32.20
C ARG A 266 14.00 -19.74 31.79
N PHE A 267 15.27 -19.60 31.45
CA PHE A 267 16.23 -20.70 31.32
C PHE A 267 17.25 -20.56 32.45
N GLY A 268 17.10 -21.36 33.50
CA GLY A 268 17.83 -21.19 34.75
C GLY A 268 17.53 -19.81 35.37
N ALA A 269 18.56 -19.01 35.60
CA ALA A 269 18.40 -17.66 36.16
C ALA A 269 18.08 -16.58 35.11
N LEU A 270 18.24 -16.88 33.81
CA LEU A 270 18.09 -15.89 32.75
C LEU A 270 16.66 -15.89 32.17
N PRO A 271 16.04 -14.72 31.92
CA PRO A 271 14.80 -14.65 31.17
C PRO A 271 15.02 -15.14 29.73
N ALA A 272 13.99 -15.75 29.12
CA ALA A 272 14.01 -16.04 27.70
C ALA A 272 14.22 -14.74 26.89
N ALA A 273 14.91 -14.85 25.74
CA ALA A 273 15.14 -13.68 24.87
C ALA A 273 13.82 -13.09 24.35
N SER A 274 12.84 -13.96 24.10
CA SER A 274 11.43 -13.64 23.90
C SER A 274 10.59 -14.90 24.08
N PHE A 275 9.27 -14.77 24.25
CA PHE A 275 8.34 -15.89 24.16
C PHE A 275 6.97 -15.42 23.66
N ASN A 276 6.21 -16.34 23.07
CA ASN A 276 4.84 -16.11 22.64
C ASN A 276 3.93 -17.22 23.19
N ARG A 277 2.77 -16.84 23.71
CA ARG A 277 1.75 -17.78 24.18
C ARG A 277 0.89 -18.19 23.00
N VAL A 278 1.00 -19.45 22.60
CA VAL A 278 0.26 -19.98 21.44
C VAL A 278 -1.12 -20.44 21.88
N SER A 279 -1.23 -21.12 23.02
CA SER A 279 -2.49 -21.58 23.61
C SER A 279 -2.34 -21.88 25.11
N ALA A 280 -3.42 -22.33 25.76
CA ALA A 280 -3.36 -22.84 27.13
C ALA A 280 -2.44 -24.07 27.31
N THR A 281 -2.00 -24.71 26.21
CA THR A 281 -1.16 -25.91 26.23
C THR A 281 0.18 -25.75 25.51
N GLU A 282 0.46 -24.59 24.89
CA GLU A 282 1.67 -24.37 24.11
C GLU A 282 2.22 -22.94 24.21
N ILE A 283 3.54 -22.84 24.41
CA ILE A 283 4.33 -21.61 24.35
C ILE A 283 5.52 -21.84 23.41
N THR A 284 5.89 -20.83 22.63
CA THR A 284 7.19 -20.80 21.96
C THR A 284 8.11 -19.80 22.66
N ALA A 285 9.36 -20.16 22.96
CA ALA A 285 10.33 -19.29 23.63
C ALA A 285 11.69 -19.32 22.93
N ARG A 286 12.39 -18.19 22.88
CA ARG A 286 13.75 -18.08 22.36
C ARG A 286 14.77 -18.18 23.48
N VAL A 287 15.72 -19.09 23.30
CA VAL A 287 16.76 -19.39 24.30
C VAL A 287 17.67 -18.16 24.52
N PRO A 288 17.96 -17.74 25.76
CA PRO A 288 18.89 -16.65 26.03
C PRO A 288 20.35 -17.10 25.87
N ASN A 289 21.32 -16.21 26.07
CA ASN A 289 22.73 -16.59 26.00
C ASN A 289 23.14 -17.42 27.23
N LEU A 290 22.95 -18.74 27.16
CA LEU A 290 23.25 -19.70 28.23
C LEU A 290 24.68 -20.21 28.13
N SER A 291 25.42 -20.16 29.24
CA SER A 291 26.78 -20.69 29.34
C SER A 291 26.87 -22.15 29.79
N ALA A 292 25.74 -22.75 30.22
CA ALA A 292 25.64 -24.12 30.71
C ALA A 292 24.20 -24.64 30.57
N PRO A 293 23.98 -25.97 30.63
CA PRO A 293 22.63 -26.55 30.67
C PRO A 293 21.75 -25.92 31.74
N ALA A 294 20.49 -25.66 31.40
CA ALA A 294 19.56 -24.98 32.30
C ALA A 294 18.13 -25.51 32.16
N ALA A 295 17.45 -25.71 33.27
CA ALA A 295 16.02 -26.03 33.28
C ALA A 295 15.18 -24.82 32.85
N ILE A 296 14.03 -25.07 32.22
CA ILE A 296 13.09 -24.05 31.80
C ILE A 296 12.04 -23.87 32.89
N THR A 297 11.85 -22.63 33.35
CA THR A 297 10.84 -22.28 34.36
C THR A 297 9.77 -21.38 33.75
N LEU A 298 8.50 -21.77 33.90
CA LEU A 298 7.32 -21.01 33.53
C LEU A 298 6.73 -20.37 34.79
N ILE A 299 6.38 -19.09 34.72
CA ILE A 299 5.89 -18.30 35.87
C ILE A 299 4.54 -17.70 35.51
N ASN A 300 3.55 -17.87 36.39
CA ASN A 300 2.30 -17.11 36.37
C ASN A 300 1.94 -16.62 37.79
N ALA A 301 0.80 -15.96 37.97
CA ALA A 301 0.38 -15.43 39.26
C ALA A 301 0.08 -16.50 40.34
N ALA A 302 -0.23 -17.75 39.94
CA ALA A 302 -0.54 -18.86 40.85
C ALA A 302 0.69 -19.68 41.26
N GLY A 303 1.82 -19.56 40.54
CA GLY A 303 3.07 -20.22 40.88
C GLY A 303 3.99 -20.44 39.69
N GLU A 304 4.98 -21.31 39.89
CA GLU A 304 6.01 -21.62 38.91
C GLU A 304 6.06 -23.12 38.61
N ALA A 305 6.43 -23.48 37.38
CA ALA A 305 6.69 -24.86 36.98
C ALA A 305 8.03 -24.95 36.28
N THR A 306 8.86 -25.91 36.69
CA THR A 306 10.21 -26.13 36.13
C THR A 306 10.27 -27.46 35.41
N SER A 307 10.94 -27.48 34.26
CA SER A 307 11.10 -28.68 33.44
C SER A 307 11.90 -29.79 34.16
N VAL A 308 11.55 -31.04 33.87
CA VAL A 308 12.26 -32.24 34.39
C VAL A 308 13.59 -32.49 33.64
N GLY A 309 13.79 -31.84 32.48
CA GLY A 309 15.04 -31.87 31.72
C GLY A 309 15.65 -30.47 31.55
N GLU A 310 16.93 -30.41 31.24
CA GLU A 310 17.65 -29.16 30.98
C GLU A 310 17.79 -28.92 29.48
N PHE A 311 17.60 -27.67 29.06
CA PHE A 311 18.05 -27.23 27.75
C PHE A 311 19.57 -27.14 27.78
N THR A 312 20.25 -27.85 26.88
CA THR A 312 21.72 -27.84 26.80
C THR A 312 22.17 -26.85 25.71
N PRO A 313 22.84 -25.74 26.07
CA PRO A 313 23.34 -24.81 25.07
C PRO A 313 24.48 -25.44 24.27
N LEU A 314 24.43 -25.22 22.96
CA LEU A 314 25.59 -25.43 22.09
C LEU A 314 26.53 -24.21 22.22
N GLU A 315 27.84 -24.38 21.95
CA GLU A 315 28.84 -23.30 22.09
C GLU A 315 28.35 -21.96 21.53
N GLY A 316 28.62 -20.88 22.27
CA GLY A 316 28.08 -19.54 21.99
C GLY A 316 28.50 -18.98 20.63
N ALA A 317 27.85 -17.87 20.27
CA ALA A 317 28.09 -17.08 19.06
C ALA A 317 29.58 -16.97 18.72
N ARG A 318 29.97 -17.43 17.52
CA ARG A 318 31.34 -17.29 17.03
C ARG A 318 31.44 -16.03 16.20
N ARG A 319 32.54 -15.30 16.37
CA ARG A 319 32.96 -14.30 15.39
C ARG A 319 33.83 -14.98 14.34
N ILE A 320 33.46 -14.84 13.08
CA ILE A 320 34.13 -15.44 11.93
C ILE A 320 34.61 -14.33 11.01
N TYR A 321 35.90 -14.29 10.70
CA TYR A 321 36.51 -13.27 9.86
C TYR A 321 36.68 -13.76 8.42
N ILE A 322 36.26 -12.95 7.45
CA ILE A 322 36.26 -13.29 6.02
C ILE A 322 36.91 -12.16 5.22
N LYS A 323 37.86 -12.49 4.34
CA LYS A 323 38.48 -11.51 3.41
C LYS A 323 38.76 -12.14 2.04
N PRO A 324 38.81 -11.37 0.95
CA PRO A 324 39.15 -11.91 -0.36
C PRO A 324 40.51 -12.61 -0.33
N GLY A 325 40.57 -13.85 -0.86
CA GLY A 325 41.82 -14.64 -0.90
C GLY A 325 42.27 -15.22 0.44
N GLY A 326 41.49 -15.11 1.52
CA GLY A 326 41.78 -15.76 2.80
C GLY A 326 41.90 -17.28 2.68
N THR A 327 42.80 -17.89 3.46
CA THR A 327 43.04 -19.35 3.46
C THR A 327 43.02 -19.96 4.86
N GLY A 328 42.73 -19.17 5.90
CA GLY A 328 42.72 -19.62 7.28
C GLY A 328 41.39 -20.26 7.68
N ASP A 329 41.14 -20.36 8.98
CA ASP A 329 39.95 -21.00 9.57
C ASP A 329 38.84 -20.01 9.99
N GLY A 330 39.09 -18.71 9.86
CA GLY A 330 38.17 -17.64 10.22
C GLY A 330 38.27 -17.17 11.66
N SER A 331 39.27 -17.61 12.43
CA SER A 331 39.43 -17.25 13.86
C SER A 331 39.97 -15.84 14.11
N SER A 332 40.60 -15.22 13.11
CA SER A 332 41.13 -13.85 13.17
C SER A 332 41.21 -13.22 11.78
N TRP A 333 41.46 -11.91 11.67
CA TRP A 333 41.76 -11.28 10.37
C TRP A 333 42.99 -11.86 9.66
N VAL A 334 43.99 -12.34 10.42
CA VAL A 334 45.18 -13.01 9.87
C VAL A 334 44.79 -14.35 9.26
N ASP A 335 43.98 -15.12 10.00
CA ASP A 335 43.51 -16.46 9.63
C ASP A 335 42.11 -16.43 8.97
N ALA A 336 41.75 -15.35 8.29
CA ALA A 336 40.41 -15.18 7.72
C ALA A 336 40.09 -16.22 6.62
N LEU A 337 38.81 -16.60 6.52
CA LEU A 337 38.29 -17.45 5.45
C LEU A 337 38.22 -16.66 4.13
N GLY A 338 38.43 -17.35 3.00
CA GLY A 338 38.32 -16.76 1.66
C GLY A 338 36.97 -16.92 0.98
N ASN A 339 36.10 -17.82 1.47
CA ASN A 339 34.83 -18.14 0.83
C ASN A 339 33.64 -17.78 1.72
N LEU A 340 33.03 -16.64 1.41
CA LEU A 340 31.87 -16.14 2.15
C LEU A 340 30.65 -17.06 2.03
N ALA A 341 30.38 -17.63 0.85
CA ALA A 341 29.21 -18.49 0.64
C ALA A 341 29.24 -19.73 1.54
N ILE A 342 30.41 -20.36 1.70
CA ILE A 342 30.60 -21.48 2.63
C ILE A 342 30.44 -21.02 4.07
N ALA A 343 31.03 -19.87 4.45
CA ALA A 343 30.91 -19.35 5.81
C ALA A 343 29.44 -19.07 6.20
N MET A 344 28.68 -18.42 5.32
CA MET A 344 27.26 -18.15 5.54
C MET A 344 26.44 -19.45 5.67
N ALA A 345 26.67 -20.43 4.78
CA ALA A 345 25.96 -21.71 4.80
C ALA A 345 26.31 -22.60 6.01
N ALA A 346 27.51 -22.44 6.58
CA ALA A 346 27.97 -23.17 7.77
C ALA A 346 27.70 -22.41 9.09
N GLY A 347 27.18 -21.19 9.00
CA GLY A 347 26.84 -20.36 10.14
C GLY A 347 25.76 -20.99 11.01
N ARG A 348 25.75 -20.64 12.29
CA ARG A 348 24.79 -21.11 13.29
C ARG A 348 24.07 -19.90 13.87
N PRO A 349 22.82 -20.04 14.36
CA PRO A 349 22.13 -18.96 15.04
C PRO A 349 23.03 -18.29 16.11
N GLY A 350 23.16 -16.97 16.03
CA GLY A 350 24.04 -16.17 16.88
C GLY A 350 25.46 -15.94 16.32
N ASP A 351 25.94 -16.70 15.33
CA ASP A 351 27.24 -16.43 14.71
C ASP A 351 27.27 -15.05 14.05
N GLU A 352 28.42 -14.39 14.16
CA GLU A 352 28.70 -13.06 13.61
C GLU A 352 29.81 -13.17 12.56
N LEU A 353 29.50 -12.91 11.30
CA LEU A 353 30.42 -12.98 10.17
C LEU A 353 30.89 -11.58 9.82
N TRP A 354 32.18 -11.29 10.02
CA TRP A 354 32.82 -10.02 9.70
C TRP A 354 33.51 -10.10 8.35
N VAL A 355 33.03 -9.32 7.39
CA VAL A 355 33.42 -9.40 5.99
C VAL A 355 34.18 -8.15 5.59
N ALA A 356 35.43 -8.33 5.20
CA ALA A 356 36.27 -7.23 4.72
C ALA A 356 35.79 -6.67 3.37
N ALA A 357 36.22 -5.47 3.03
CA ALA A 357 36.01 -4.85 1.72
C ALA A 357 36.44 -5.81 0.60
N GLY A 358 35.66 -5.82 -0.47
CA GLY A 358 35.94 -6.65 -1.63
C GLY A 358 34.70 -7.18 -2.31
N THR A 359 34.91 -7.85 -3.43
CA THR A 359 33.85 -8.50 -4.22
C THR A 359 33.84 -9.99 -3.98
N TYR A 360 32.66 -10.53 -3.68
CA TYR A 360 32.42 -11.93 -3.39
C TYR A 360 31.38 -12.49 -4.36
N THR A 361 31.67 -13.62 -4.96
CA THR A 361 30.73 -14.36 -5.81
C THR A 361 30.23 -15.63 -5.09
N PRO A 362 29.00 -16.11 -5.37
CA PRO A 362 28.46 -17.32 -4.72
C PRO A 362 29.26 -18.59 -5.04
N THR A 363 29.97 -18.58 -6.17
CA THR A 363 30.77 -19.70 -6.66
C THR A 363 31.97 -19.18 -7.45
N SER A 364 32.93 -20.06 -7.75
CA SER A 364 34.12 -19.72 -8.56
C SER A 364 33.74 -19.33 -9.99
N PRO A 365 34.60 -18.57 -10.70
CA PRO A 365 34.37 -18.24 -12.11
C PRO A 365 34.02 -19.46 -12.98
N GLY A 366 33.07 -19.30 -13.90
CA GLY A 366 32.48 -20.38 -14.69
C GLY A 366 31.61 -21.38 -13.90
N GLY A 367 31.33 -21.11 -12.63
CA GLY A 367 30.50 -21.96 -11.77
C GLY A 367 29.01 -21.94 -12.14
N SER A 368 28.22 -22.71 -11.40
CA SER A 368 26.78 -22.82 -11.65
C SER A 368 26.03 -21.57 -11.22
N ARG A 369 25.24 -21.00 -12.13
CA ARG A 369 24.30 -19.89 -11.89
C ARG A 369 23.20 -20.19 -10.85
N LEU A 370 23.03 -21.47 -10.49
CA LEU A 370 22.06 -21.91 -9.49
C LEU A 370 22.53 -21.68 -8.05
N ILE A 371 23.81 -21.36 -7.86
CA ILE A 371 24.40 -21.14 -6.54
C ILE A 371 24.20 -19.67 -6.14
N SER A 372 23.73 -19.48 -4.91
CA SER A 372 23.46 -18.19 -4.27
C SER A 372 24.13 -18.14 -2.91
N PHE A 373 24.38 -16.94 -2.39
CA PHE A 373 24.59 -16.75 -0.96
C PHE A 373 23.30 -17.10 -0.21
N VAL A 374 23.41 -17.84 0.88
CA VAL A 374 22.27 -18.26 1.69
C VAL A 374 22.45 -17.70 3.09
N LEU A 375 21.53 -16.83 3.52
CA LEU A 375 21.46 -16.43 4.91
C LEU A 375 20.93 -17.60 5.72
N THR A 376 21.81 -18.21 6.52
CA THR A 376 21.39 -19.25 7.46
C THR A 376 20.58 -18.62 8.59
N PRO A 377 19.49 -19.25 9.08
CA PRO A 377 18.66 -18.65 10.11
C PRO A 377 19.43 -18.19 11.34
N GLY A 378 19.14 -16.98 11.82
CA GLY A 378 19.70 -16.39 13.03
C GLY A 378 21.17 -15.96 12.97
N ILE A 379 21.85 -16.02 11.81
CA ILE A 379 23.22 -15.48 11.68
C ILE A 379 23.20 -13.96 11.52
N THR A 380 24.28 -13.30 11.92
CA THR A 380 24.55 -11.90 11.61
C THR A 380 25.72 -11.82 10.63
N VAL A 381 25.56 -11.10 9.52
CA VAL A 381 26.61 -10.89 8.52
C VAL A 381 26.83 -9.40 8.33
N LEU A 382 28.03 -8.93 8.63
CA LEU A 382 28.43 -7.53 8.64
C LEU A 382 29.52 -7.28 7.59
N GLY A 383 29.26 -6.36 6.67
CA GLY A 383 30.21 -5.83 5.70
C GLY A 383 30.77 -4.48 6.16
N GLY A 384 31.78 -3.97 5.46
CA GLY A 384 32.38 -2.67 5.74
C GLY A 384 33.67 -2.68 6.56
N PHE A 385 34.32 -3.83 6.70
CA PHE A 385 35.59 -3.92 7.43
C PHE A 385 36.79 -3.68 6.50
N ASN A 386 37.80 -2.96 6.96
CA ASN A 386 39.12 -2.89 6.33
C ASN A 386 39.96 -4.15 6.62
N GLY A 387 39.59 -4.93 7.63
CA GLY A 387 40.25 -6.18 8.00
C GLY A 387 41.30 -6.04 9.11
N THR A 388 41.14 -5.01 9.95
CA THR A 388 42.02 -4.72 11.09
C THR A 388 41.26 -4.45 12.39
N GLU A 389 39.94 -4.30 12.29
CA GLU A 389 39.04 -3.91 13.36
C GLU A 389 38.95 -4.99 14.45
N THR A 390 38.72 -4.54 15.67
CA THR A 390 38.49 -5.36 16.86
C THR A 390 37.06 -5.26 17.37
N LEU A 391 36.33 -4.19 17.00
CA LEU A 391 34.93 -3.94 17.34
C LEU A 391 34.08 -3.73 16.06
N ALA A 392 32.82 -4.15 16.09
CA ALA A 392 31.92 -4.00 14.93
C ALA A 392 31.62 -2.53 14.60
N GLU A 393 31.71 -1.67 15.62
CA GLU A 393 31.49 -0.22 15.56
C GLU A 393 32.60 0.52 14.79
N GLU A 394 33.79 -0.09 14.67
CA GLU A 394 34.93 0.49 13.96
C GLU A 394 34.79 0.38 12.43
N ARG A 395 33.82 -0.41 11.94
CA ARG A 395 33.59 -0.60 10.51
C ARG A 395 33.11 0.71 9.88
N ASP A 396 33.56 0.94 8.65
CA ASP A 396 33.09 2.03 7.80
C ASP A 396 32.62 1.41 6.49
N TRP A 397 31.32 1.16 6.40
CA TRP A 397 30.73 0.40 5.30
C TRP A 397 30.64 1.20 3.99
N GLU A 398 30.75 2.52 4.06
CA GLU A 398 30.82 3.39 2.89
C GLU A 398 32.25 3.43 2.34
N ALA A 399 33.26 3.59 3.21
CA ALA A 399 34.66 3.63 2.79
C ALA A 399 35.23 2.25 2.41
N ASN A 400 34.67 1.17 2.96
CA ASN A 400 35.15 -0.20 2.77
C ASN A 400 34.09 -1.10 2.10
N PRO A 401 33.73 -0.83 0.83
CA PRO A 401 32.59 -1.48 0.19
C PRO A 401 32.74 -3.00 0.12
N THR A 402 31.73 -3.71 0.61
CA THR A 402 31.60 -5.17 0.52
C THR A 402 30.50 -5.52 -0.50
N ILE A 403 30.86 -6.21 -1.57
CA ILE A 403 29.98 -6.44 -2.73
C ILE A 403 29.68 -7.94 -2.87
N LEU A 404 28.40 -8.30 -2.85
CA LEU A 404 27.89 -9.61 -3.29
C LEU A 404 27.55 -9.52 -4.78
N SER A 405 28.39 -10.11 -5.63
CA SER A 405 28.28 -10.02 -7.08
C SER A 405 27.63 -11.26 -7.69
N GLY A 406 26.67 -11.04 -8.58
CA GLY A 406 26.12 -12.04 -9.48
C GLY A 406 26.99 -12.31 -10.70
N ASP A 407 27.85 -11.38 -11.11
CA ASP A 407 28.80 -11.54 -12.23
C ASP A 407 29.87 -12.57 -11.83
N LEU A 408 29.74 -13.79 -12.35
CA LEU A 408 30.59 -14.91 -11.97
C LEU A 408 31.96 -14.84 -12.65
N ASN A 409 32.03 -14.26 -13.85
CA ASN A 409 33.26 -14.17 -14.62
C ASN A 409 34.02 -12.85 -14.46
N GLY A 410 33.43 -11.85 -13.79
CA GLY A 410 34.01 -10.52 -13.61
C GLY A 410 34.12 -9.77 -14.94
N ASN A 411 33.17 -9.98 -15.86
CA ASN A 411 33.21 -9.47 -17.23
C ASN A 411 32.18 -8.36 -17.52
N ASP A 412 31.35 -7.98 -16.55
CA ASP A 412 30.38 -6.90 -16.68
C ASP A 412 30.93 -5.55 -16.18
N ILE A 413 30.54 -4.45 -16.81
CA ILE A 413 30.96 -3.08 -16.45
C ILE A 413 29.79 -2.30 -15.88
N TYR A 414 29.77 -2.10 -14.57
CA TYR A 414 28.74 -1.32 -13.90
C TYR A 414 29.12 0.16 -13.89
N GLY A 415 28.27 1.02 -14.45
CA GLY A 415 28.43 2.48 -14.33
C GLY A 415 27.96 2.96 -12.96
N GLU A 416 28.61 3.98 -12.40
CA GLU A 416 28.23 4.54 -11.09
C GLU A 416 26.85 5.22 -11.13
N ASP A 417 26.48 5.81 -12.28
CA ASP A 417 25.26 6.63 -12.47
C ASP A 417 24.39 6.21 -13.68
N SER A 418 24.59 5.03 -14.26
CA SER A 418 23.85 4.63 -15.46
C SER A 418 23.61 3.12 -15.53
N PRO A 419 22.45 2.69 -16.11
CA PRO A 419 22.26 1.30 -16.51
C PRO A 419 23.43 0.82 -17.39
N VAL A 420 23.82 -0.44 -17.19
CA VAL A 420 25.05 -1.07 -17.72
C VAL A 420 25.15 -1.00 -19.25
N ALA A 421 26.28 -0.48 -19.77
CA ALA A 421 26.50 -0.21 -21.21
C ALA A 421 27.00 -1.41 -22.04
N LEU A 422 27.57 -2.44 -21.40
CA LEU A 422 28.11 -3.64 -22.07
C LEU A 422 27.83 -4.85 -21.18
N GLN A 423 26.92 -5.73 -21.62
CA GLN A 423 26.44 -6.84 -20.80
C GLN A 423 26.77 -8.21 -21.41
N THR A 424 27.35 -9.08 -20.59
CA THR A 424 27.44 -10.52 -20.81
C THR A 424 26.70 -11.29 -19.71
N LEU A 425 25.47 -10.88 -19.35
CA LEU A 425 24.64 -11.44 -18.26
C LEU A 425 24.36 -12.96 -18.31
N SER A 426 24.81 -13.63 -19.37
CA SER A 426 24.59 -15.07 -19.58
C SER A 426 25.26 -15.94 -18.52
N ASP A 427 26.32 -15.45 -17.86
CA ASP A 427 26.99 -16.17 -16.78
C ASP A 427 26.54 -15.77 -15.37
N ASN A 428 25.78 -14.69 -15.22
CA ASN A 428 25.46 -14.16 -13.89
C ASN A 428 24.52 -15.06 -13.09
N SER A 429 24.73 -15.20 -11.78
CA SER A 429 23.83 -15.95 -10.91
C SER A 429 22.36 -15.52 -11.07
N PHE A 430 21.44 -16.48 -11.01
CA PHE A 430 20.01 -16.18 -11.12
C PHE A 430 19.51 -15.35 -9.93
N HIS A 431 19.96 -15.73 -8.74
CA HIS A 431 19.71 -15.01 -7.49
C HIS A 431 21.05 -14.86 -6.79
N ILE A 432 21.40 -13.66 -6.36
CA ILE A 432 22.63 -13.45 -5.58
C ILE A 432 22.40 -13.98 -4.16
N LEU A 433 21.27 -13.62 -3.55
CA LEU A 433 20.97 -13.90 -2.15
C LEU A 433 19.66 -14.68 -1.97
N ARG A 434 19.63 -15.55 -0.96
CA ARG A 434 18.42 -16.17 -0.41
C ARG A 434 18.27 -15.79 1.06
N GLY A 435 17.05 -15.39 1.43
CA GLY A 435 16.73 -14.97 2.80
C GLY A 435 16.76 -16.12 3.81
N GLY A 436 17.02 -15.75 5.07
CA GLY A 436 17.05 -16.64 6.22
C GLY A 436 16.22 -16.07 7.36
N GLN A 437 15.50 -16.93 8.09
CA GLN A 437 14.66 -16.50 9.19
C GLN A 437 15.51 -15.90 10.32
N ASP A 438 15.14 -14.70 10.80
CA ASP A 438 15.84 -13.98 11.88
C ASP A 438 17.33 -13.68 11.59
N ALA A 439 17.79 -13.84 10.34
CA ALA A 439 19.15 -13.51 9.96
C ALA A 439 19.28 -12.00 9.73
N MET A 440 20.46 -11.45 9.98
CA MET A 440 20.77 -10.04 9.70
C MET A 440 21.85 -9.93 8.62
N LEU A 441 21.64 -9.05 7.64
CA LEU A 441 22.64 -8.62 6.67
C LEU A 441 22.81 -7.11 6.72
N ASP A 442 24.03 -6.63 6.92
CA ASP A 442 24.33 -5.21 7.13
C ASP A 442 25.57 -4.74 6.35
N GLY A 443 25.46 -3.67 5.57
CA GLY A 443 26.61 -3.01 4.94
C GLY A 443 27.11 -3.70 3.66
N PHE A 444 26.20 -4.12 2.78
CA PHE A 444 26.54 -4.80 1.53
C PHE A 444 25.90 -4.13 0.30
N THR A 445 26.62 -4.18 -0.82
CA THR A 445 26.05 -3.99 -2.16
C THR A 445 25.73 -5.35 -2.79
N ILE A 446 24.52 -5.53 -3.32
CA ILE A 446 24.01 -6.73 -3.99
C ILE A 446 23.80 -6.38 -5.46
N ARG A 447 24.64 -6.91 -6.35
CA ARG A 447 24.70 -6.46 -7.75
C ARG A 447 24.88 -7.54 -8.80
N GLY A 448 24.18 -7.38 -9.93
CA GLY A 448 24.42 -8.14 -11.15
C GLY A 448 23.63 -9.45 -11.24
N GLY A 449 22.60 -9.64 -10.42
CA GLY A 449 21.77 -10.84 -10.45
C GLY A 449 20.87 -10.86 -11.67
N THR A 450 20.74 -12.01 -12.35
CA THR A 450 19.99 -12.12 -13.61
C THR A 450 19.02 -13.31 -13.61
N ALA A 451 17.81 -13.10 -13.12
CA ALA A 451 16.72 -14.08 -13.08
C ALA A 451 15.92 -14.12 -14.40
N LEU A 452 16.54 -14.54 -15.51
CA LEU A 452 15.93 -14.56 -16.85
C LEU A 452 15.53 -15.98 -17.35
N SER A 453 15.23 -16.90 -16.44
CA SER A 453 14.89 -18.30 -16.74
C SER A 453 13.45 -18.65 -16.30
N SER A 454 12.98 -19.88 -16.52
CA SER A 454 11.73 -20.40 -15.97
C SER A 454 11.68 -20.38 -14.43
N PRO A 455 10.47 -20.33 -13.82
CA PRO A 455 10.30 -20.32 -12.38
C PRO A 455 11.07 -21.43 -11.63
N PRO A 456 11.59 -21.13 -10.43
CA PRO A 456 11.55 -19.84 -9.71
C PRO A 456 12.63 -18.83 -10.18
N ARG A 457 13.40 -19.15 -11.24
CA ARG A 457 14.54 -18.35 -11.73
C ARG A 457 14.13 -17.20 -12.65
N ASN A 458 12.87 -16.75 -12.53
CA ASN A 458 12.32 -15.58 -13.21
C ASN A 458 12.11 -14.38 -12.25
N GLN A 459 12.45 -14.51 -10.96
CA GLN A 459 12.13 -13.54 -9.94
C GLN A 459 13.25 -13.37 -8.91
N GLY A 460 13.40 -12.19 -8.32
CA GLY A 460 14.40 -11.92 -7.30
C GLY A 460 15.82 -12.01 -7.84
N GLY A 461 16.19 -11.11 -8.76
CA GLY A 461 17.54 -11.09 -9.35
C GLY A 461 18.61 -10.88 -8.29
N GLY A 462 18.47 -9.82 -7.48
CA GLY A 462 19.33 -9.59 -6.33
C GLY A 462 19.04 -10.60 -5.21
N MET A 463 17.79 -10.62 -4.74
CA MET A 463 17.36 -11.51 -3.66
C MET A 463 16.02 -12.19 -3.95
N LEU A 464 15.99 -13.52 -3.81
CA LEU A 464 14.76 -14.29 -3.72
C LEU A 464 14.50 -14.62 -2.25
N ASN A 465 13.52 -13.93 -1.66
CA ASN A 465 13.22 -14.02 -0.24
C ASN A 465 11.95 -14.83 0.05
N SER A 466 12.07 -15.78 0.98
CA SER A 466 10.97 -16.61 1.49
C SER A 466 11.04 -16.74 3.02
N SER A 467 11.58 -15.72 3.69
CA SER A 467 11.81 -15.69 5.14
C SER A 467 11.78 -14.25 5.66
N ASN A 468 11.98 -14.05 6.97
CA ASN A 468 11.94 -12.73 7.61
C ASN A 468 13.32 -12.32 8.17
N PRO A 469 14.31 -11.99 7.31
CA PRO A 469 15.56 -11.38 7.75
C PRO A 469 15.40 -9.88 8.08
N THR A 470 16.38 -9.35 8.82
CA THR A 470 16.64 -7.92 8.96
C THR A 470 17.71 -7.50 7.96
N LEU A 471 17.43 -6.48 7.16
CA LEU A 471 18.28 -6.01 6.08
C LEU A 471 18.61 -4.53 6.31
N ARG A 472 19.88 -4.19 6.54
CA ARG A 472 20.28 -2.84 6.94
C ARG A 472 21.45 -2.28 6.14
N ASN A 473 21.46 -0.99 5.80
CA ASN A 473 22.57 -0.35 5.09
C ASN A 473 22.95 -1.12 3.82
N LEU A 474 21.95 -1.46 2.99
CA LEU A 474 22.14 -2.29 1.80
C LEU A 474 21.88 -1.50 0.52
N ILE A 475 22.60 -1.86 -0.54
CA ILE A 475 22.34 -1.35 -1.90
C ILE A 475 22.03 -2.55 -2.82
N PHE A 476 20.81 -2.62 -3.36
CA PHE A 476 20.45 -3.53 -4.44
C PHE A 476 20.54 -2.78 -5.77
N GLU A 477 21.52 -3.13 -6.60
CA GLU A 477 21.74 -2.41 -7.86
C GLU A 477 21.95 -3.29 -9.09
N ASN A 478 21.48 -2.81 -10.24
CA ASN A 478 21.69 -3.45 -11.54
C ASN A 478 21.29 -4.95 -11.54
N ASN A 479 20.21 -5.29 -10.84
CA ASN A 479 19.67 -6.64 -10.83
C ASN A 479 18.46 -6.72 -11.78
N THR A 480 18.35 -7.84 -12.49
CA THR A 480 17.31 -8.04 -13.52
C THR A 480 16.53 -9.31 -13.25
N ALA A 481 15.21 -9.25 -13.40
CA ALA A 481 14.32 -10.42 -13.35
C ALA A 481 13.34 -10.42 -14.53
N LEU A 482 12.99 -11.61 -15.04
CA LEU A 482 12.03 -11.71 -16.14
C LEU A 482 10.59 -11.37 -15.70
N PHE A 483 10.25 -11.70 -14.45
CA PHE A 483 8.90 -11.61 -13.92
C PHE A 483 8.78 -10.64 -12.75
N ALA A 484 9.39 -10.92 -11.60
CA ALA A 484 9.08 -10.18 -10.37
C ALA A 484 10.34 -9.83 -9.56
N GLY A 485 10.46 -8.59 -9.09
CA GLY A 485 11.51 -8.19 -8.16
C GLY A 485 12.90 -8.24 -8.77
N GLY A 486 13.28 -7.21 -9.54
CA GLY A 486 14.63 -7.11 -10.10
C GLY A 486 15.65 -7.12 -8.97
N GLY A 487 15.51 -6.18 -8.03
CA GLY A 487 16.27 -6.14 -6.79
C GLY A 487 15.87 -7.25 -5.82
N MET A 488 14.61 -7.29 -5.39
CA MET A 488 14.12 -8.26 -4.41
C MET A 488 12.71 -8.77 -4.72
N ALA A 489 12.50 -10.08 -4.58
CA ALA A 489 11.16 -10.69 -4.61
C ALA A 489 10.84 -11.36 -3.27
N ASN A 490 9.84 -10.84 -2.56
CA ASN A 490 9.28 -11.43 -1.34
C ASN A 490 8.11 -12.34 -1.70
N ILE A 491 8.21 -13.60 -1.31
CA ILE A 491 7.21 -14.64 -1.59
C ILE A 491 6.96 -15.51 -0.36
N ASN A 492 5.89 -16.32 -0.40
CA ASN A 492 5.57 -17.29 0.65
C ASN A 492 5.49 -16.65 2.05
N ASN A 493 4.76 -15.54 2.16
CA ASN A 493 4.53 -14.79 3.40
C ASN A 493 5.79 -14.17 4.03
N ALA A 494 6.86 -14.00 3.25
CA ALA A 494 8.07 -13.30 3.67
C ALA A 494 7.79 -11.81 3.94
N SER A 495 7.99 -11.40 5.18
CA SER A 495 7.83 -10.03 5.70
C SER A 495 9.14 -9.57 6.36
N PRO A 496 10.22 -9.38 5.57
CA PRO A 496 11.48 -8.85 6.10
C PRO A 496 11.34 -7.43 6.65
N SER A 497 12.30 -7.02 7.47
CA SER A 497 12.49 -5.62 7.88
C SER A 497 13.65 -4.99 7.12
N LEU A 498 13.42 -3.82 6.53
CA LEU A 498 14.41 -3.06 5.79
C LEU A 498 14.63 -1.70 6.44
N GLU A 499 15.89 -1.37 6.67
CA GLU A 499 16.32 -0.11 7.29
C GLU A 499 17.51 0.47 6.51
N ASN A 500 17.41 1.70 6.03
CA ASN A 500 18.46 2.33 5.23
C ASN A 500 18.89 1.44 4.03
N VAL A 501 17.93 1.13 3.15
CA VAL A 501 18.15 0.26 1.99
C VAL A 501 17.86 1.02 0.70
N THR A 502 18.78 0.94 -0.26
CA THR A 502 18.61 1.54 -1.59
C THR A 502 18.39 0.47 -2.65
N PHE A 503 17.33 0.59 -3.44
CA PHE A 503 17.11 -0.14 -4.68
C PHE A 503 17.35 0.80 -5.85
N ARG A 504 18.37 0.55 -6.68
CA ARG A 504 18.65 1.37 -7.87
C ARG A 504 18.93 0.62 -9.15
N PHE A 505 18.48 1.14 -10.28
CA PHE A 505 18.77 0.57 -11.61
C PHE A 505 18.38 -0.91 -11.77
N ASN A 506 17.38 -1.38 -11.02
CA ASN A 506 16.89 -2.75 -11.15
C ASN A 506 15.75 -2.82 -12.18
N ASP A 507 15.67 -3.92 -12.93
CA ASP A 507 14.66 -4.11 -14.00
C ASP A 507 13.86 -5.41 -13.81
N ALA A 508 12.53 -5.33 -13.99
CA ALA A 508 11.65 -6.51 -13.96
C ALA A 508 10.38 -6.34 -14.82
N SER A 509 9.50 -7.35 -14.86
CA SER A 509 8.13 -7.13 -15.34
C SER A 509 7.26 -6.48 -14.27
N SER A 510 7.37 -6.90 -13.01
CA SER A 510 6.64 -6.37 -11.88
C SER A 510 7.62 -6.07 -10.74
N GLY A 511 7.62 -4.83 -10.22
CA GLY A 511 8.49 -4.46 -9.11
C GLY A 511 9.96 -4.44 -9.52
N GLY A 512 10.40 -3.38 -10.20
CA GLY A 512 11.78 -3.26 -10.67
C GLY A 512 12.75 -3.32 -9.49
N GLY A 513 12.53 -2.44 -8.51
CA GLY A 513 13.21 -2.51 -7.22
C GLY A 513 12.76 -3.72 -6.40
N MET A 514 11.47 -3.77 -6.07
CA MET A 514 10.91 -4.81 -5.19
C MET A 514 9.53 -5.29 -5.64
N TYR A 515 9.32 -6.60 -5.50
CA TYR A 515 8.01 -7.24 -5.60
C TYR A 515 7.62 -7.88 -4.26
N ASN A 516 6.40 -7.60 -3.83
CA ASN A 516 5.75 -8.18 -2.66
C ASN A 516 4.55 -9.02 -3.09
N GLY A 517 4.66 -10.34 -2.94
CA GLY A 517 3.57 -11.26 -3.23
C GLY A 517 2.48 -11.28 -2.15
N PRO A 518 1.45 -12.12 -2.31
CA PRO A 518 0.35 -12.19 -1.34
C PRO A 518 0.82 -12.48 0.09
N ASN A 519 0.21 -11.81 1.07
CA ASN A 519 0.48 -11.93 2.51
C ASN A 519 1.94 -11.60 2.91
N THR A 520 2.61 -10.71 2.16
CA THR A 520 3.95 -10.20 2.50
C THR A 520 3.83 -8.77 3.02
N ASN A 521 4.02 -8.55 4.32
CA ASN A 521 3.86 -7.24 4.95
C ASN A 521 5.23 -6.71 5.38
N VAL A 522 6.00 -6.28 4.39
CA VAL A 522 7.36 -5.76 4.58
C VAL A 522 7.31 -4.47 5.42
N SER A 523 8.23 -4.35 6.39
CA SER A 523 8.48 -3.10 7.09
C SER A 523 9.64 -2.36 6.42
N MET A 524 9.41 -1.14 5.96
CA MET A 524 10.40 -0.32 5.27
C MET A 524 10.56 1.02 5.98
N ASN A 525 11.76 1.26 6.49
CA ASN A 525 12.16 2.54 7.06
C ASN A 525 13.39 3.06 6.34
N GLN A 526 13.38 4.32 5.88
CA GLN A 526 14.51 4.90 5.15
C GLN A 526 14.90 4.09 3.91
N VAL A 527 13.90 3.68 3.12
CA VAL A 527 14.13 2.93 1.89
C VAL A 527 14.05 3.86 0.69
N THR A 528 15.06 3.79 -0.17
CA THR A 528 15.13 4.58 -1.41
C THR A 528 14.92 3.68 -2.61
N PHE A 529 13.93 3.99 -3.44
CA PHE A 529 13.73 3.40 -4.76
C PHE A 529 14.08 4.43 -5.82
N PHE A 530 15.22 4.24 -6.50
CA PHE A 530 15.74 5.20 -7.45
C PHE A 530 15.97 4.59 -8.83
N SER A 531 15.43 5.17 -9.89
CA SER A 531 15.75 4.77 -11.27
C SER A 531 15.55 3.27 -11.55
N ASN A 532 14.55 2.65 -10.92
CA ASN A 532 14.17 1.26 -11.21
C ASN A 532 13.14 1.21 -12.33
N ALA A 533 13.13 0.13 -13.11
CA ALA A 533 12.23 -0.04 -14.24
C ALA A 533 11.41 -1.32 -14.12
N ALA A 534 10.12 -1.22 -14.45
CA ALA A 534 9.27 -2.38 -14.61
C ALA A 534 8.15 -2.14 -15.64
N SER A 535 7.42 -3.19 -16.01
CA SER A 535 6.13 -2.96 -16.67
C SER A 535 5.09 -2.42 -15.68
N GLN A 536 5.13 -2.87 -14.43
CA GLN A 536 4.21 -2.47 -13.36
C GLN A 536 4.99 -2.23 -12.06
N GLY A 537 4.85 -1.05 -11.45
CA GLY A 537 5.56 -0.74 -10.21
C GLY A 537 7.06 -0.64 -10.44
N GLY A 538 7.54 0.45 -11.04
CA GLY A 538 8.96 0.64 -11.34
C GLY A 538 9.81 0.48 -10.08
N GLY A 539 9.46 1.19 -9.01
CA GLY A 539 10.05 1.00 -7.68
C GLY A 539 9.51 -0.25 -6.98
N LEU A 540 8.20 -0.25 -6.70
CA LEU A 540 7.53 -1.27 -5.87
C LEU A 540 6.24 -1.80 -6.50
N PHE A 541 6.05 -3.12 -6.46
CA PHE A 541 4.79 -3.77 -6.81
C PHE A 541 4.27 -4.61 -5.63
N ASN A 542 3.06 -4.28 -5.17
CA ASN A 542 2.36 -5.00 -4.10
C ASN A 542 1.16 -5.78 -4.66
N GLU A 543 1.14 -7.09 -4.45
CA GLU A 543 0.08 -7.98 -4.89
C GLU A 543 -0.65 -8.60 -3.70
N GLY A 544 -1.74 -7.96 -3.26
CA GLY A 544 -2.42 -8.34 -2.01
C GLY A 544 -1.54 -8.23 -0.77
N ALA A 545 -0.48 -7.42 -0.84
CA ALA A 545 0.47 -7.10 0.23
C ALA A 545 0.21 -5.68 0.74
N SER A 546 0.33 -5.47 2.05
CA SER A 546 0.12 -4.16 2.68
C SER A 546 1.33 -3.78 3.52
N PRO A 547 2.47 -3.44 2.90
CA PRO A 547 3.67 -3.03 3.63
C PRO A 547 3.49 -1.69 4.37
N SER A 548 4.31 -1.49 5.40
CA SER A 548 4.49 -0.20 6.08
C SER A 548 5.73 0.50 5.54
N ILE A 549 5.59 1.76 5.13
CA ILE A 549 6.65 2.56 4.50
C ILE A 549 6.77 3.90 5.24
N THR A 550 7.92 4.15 5.85
CA THR A 550 8.21 5.37 6.60
C THR A 550 9.50 6.01 6.12
N LEU A 551 9.55 7.35 6.10
CA LEU A 551 10.79 8.12 5.84
C LEU A 551 11.51 7.70 4.55
N SER A 552 10.75 7.37 3.50
CA SER A 552 11.25 6.66 2.32
C SER A 552 11.01 7.46 1.04
N SER A 553 11.73 7.13 -0.04
CA SER A 553 11.64 7.86 -1.30
C SER A 553 11.46 6.96 -2.52
N PHE A 554 10.71 7.46 -3.51
CA PHE A 554 10.52 6.89 -4.84
C PHE A 554 10.84 7.97 -5.87
N ALA A 555 12.01 7.89 -6.48
CA ALA A 555 12.48 8.89 -7.43
C ALA A 555 12.87 8.27 -8.78
N ASN A 556 12.49 8.92 -9.88
CA ASN A 556 12.90 8.56 -11.24
C ASN A 556 12.58 7.10 -11.66
N ASN A 557 11.59 6.45 -11.03
CA ASN A 557 11.23 5.08 -11.38
C ASN A 557 10.30 5.04 -12.60
N SER A 558 10.44 4.01 -13.43
CA SER A 558 9.70 3.85 -14.68
C SER A 558 8.82 2.60 -14.67
N GLY A 559 7.51 2.78 -14.59
CA GLY A 559 6.48 1.76 -14.77
C GLY A 559 5.89 1.83 -16.17
N ARG A 560 6.49 1.10 -17.13
CA ARG A 560 6.21 1.19 -18.58
C ARG A 560 4.73 1.08 -18.94
N GLN A 561 3.92 0.43 -18.10
CA GLN A 561 2.46 0.35 -18.27
C GLN A 561 1.69 0.99 -17.11
N MET A 562 2.19 0.90 -15.87
CA MET A 562 1.48 1.41 -14.69
C MET A 562 2.38 1.55 -13.47
N GLY A 563 2.06 2.52 -12.60
CA GLY A 563 2.72 2.76 -11.32
C GLY A 563 4.20 2.99 -11.51
N GLY A 564 4.60 4.22 -11.86
CA GLY A 564 6.01 4.57 -12.01
C GLY A 564 6.78 4.30 -10.73
N GLY A 565 6.35 4.92 -9.63
CA GLY A 565 6.87 4.64 -8.28
C GLY A 565 6.34 3.32 -7.73
N MET A 566 5.01 3.21 -7.59
CA MET A 566 4.33 2.12 -6.90
C MET A 566 3.08 1.62 -7.64
N CYS A 567 2.87 0.30 -7.64
CA CYS A 567 1.64 -0.32 -8.13
C CYS A 567 1.05 -1.25 -7.07
N ASN A 568 -0.21 -1.02 -6.70
CA ASN A 568 -0.96 -1.78 -5.70
C ASN A 568 -2.14 -2.48 -6.37
N ARG A 569 -2.24 -3.79 -6.18
CA ARG A 569 -3.29 -4.62 -6.79
C ARG A 569 -3.87 -5.64 -5.82
N ARG A 570 -5.07 -6.12 -6.14
CA ARG A 570 -5.74 -7.23 -5.43
C ARG A 570 -5.91 -6.96 -3.93
N GLY A 571 -6.42 -5.78 -3.59
CA GLY A 571 -6.64 -5.39 -2.20
C GLY A 571 -5.37 -4.99 -1.43
N ALA A 572 -4.23 -4.80 -2.10
CA ALA A 572 -3.03 -4.24 -1.49
C ALA A 572 -3.29 -2.82 -0.97
N SER A 573 -3.08 -2.59 0.33
CA SER A 573 -3.36 -1.32 0.99
C SER A 573 -2.17 -0.91 1.87
N PRO A 574 -1.02 -0.54 1.26
CA PRO A 574 0.15 -0.11 2.03
C PRO A 574 -0.12 1.17 2.82
N THR A 575 0.63 1.35 3.91
CA THR A 575 0.65 2.59 4.69
C THR A 575 1.93 3.35 4.37
N LEU A 576 1.80 4.61 3.97
CA LEU A 576 2.89 5.53 3.66
C LEU A 576 2.83 6.70 4.64
N MET A 577 3.93 6.93 5.35
CA MET A 577 4.10 8.05 6.26
C MET A 577 5.41 8.75 5.90
N GLN A 578 5.37 10.04 5.59
CA GLN A 578 6.58 10.81 5.26
C GLN A 578 7.36 10.18 4.11
N VAL A 579 6.63 10.01 3.01
CA VAL A 579 7.17 9.42 1.79
C VAL A 579 7.20 10.48 0.71
N VAL A 580 8.29 10.52 -0.03
CA VAL A 580 8.45 11.40 -1.19
C VAL A 580 8.37 10.55 -2.45
N MET A 581 7.48 10.90 -3.38
CA MET A 581 7.33 10.24 -4.68
C MET A 581 7.48 11.25 -5.80
N THR A 582 8.69 11.34 -6.38
CA THR A 582 9.04 12.38 -7.34
C THR A 582 9.54 11.85 -8.68
N GLU A 583 9.23 12.58 -9.75
CA GLU A 583 9.80 12.33 -11.10
C GLU A 583 9.58 10.89 -11.62
N ASN A 584 8.56 10.19 -11.12
CA ASN A 584 8.27 8.83 -11.58
C ASN A 584 7.43 8.87 -12.86
N VAL A 585 7.69 7.92 -13.75
CA VAL A 585 7.03 7.83 -15.05
C VAL A 585 6.22 6.54 -15.12
N GLY A 586 4.91 6.66 -15.30
CA GLY A 586 3.97 5.54 -15.42
C GLY A 586 3.18 5.58 -16.72
N GLY A 587 2.71 4.45 -17.24
CA GLY A 587 1.61 4.49 -18.23
C GLY A 587 0.31 4.97 -17.57
N LEU A 588 0.01 4.47 -16.38
CA LEU A 588 -1.14 4.81 -15.55
C LEU A 588 -0.65 5.03 -14.12
N GLY A 589 -0.91 6.19 -13.50
CA GLY A 589 -0.34 6.51 -12.19
C GLY A 589 1.17 6.72 -12.25
N GLY A 590 1.63 7.97 -12.35
CA GLY A 590 3.06 8.28 -12.43
C GLY A 590 3.75 7.94 -11.11
N ALA A 591 3.28 8.48 -9.99
CA ALA A 591 3.72 8.04 -8.67
C ALA A 591 3.07 6.70 -8.29
N MET A 592 1.74 6.61 -8.36
CA MET A 592 1.00 5.49 -7.78
C MET A 592 -0.19 5.03 -8.63
N TYR A 593 -0.31 3.72 -8.81
CA TYR A 593 -1.47 3.07 -9.42
C TYR A 593 -2.12 2.09 -8.45
N ASN A 594 -3.41 2.28 -8.16
CA ASN A 594 -4.21 1.45 -7.26
C ASN A 594 -5.36 0.80 -8.02
N ASN A 595 -5.48 -0.53 -7.92
CA ASN A 595 -6.50 -1.29 -8.64
C ASN A 595 -7.01 -2.50 -7.86
N GLU A 596 -8.25 -2.91 -8.16
CA GLU A 596 -8.92 -4.08 -7.58
C GLU A 596 -9.04 -3.92 -6.05
N SER A 597 -9.74 -2.88 -5.63
CA SER A 597 -9.97 -2.53 -4.21
C SER A 597 -8.70 -2.27 -3.39
N ALA A 598 -7.62 -1.83 -4.04
CA ALA A 598 -6.40 -1.40 -3.36
C ALA A 598 -6.61 0.01 -2.77
N SER A 599 -6.48 0.17 -1.46
CA SER A 599 -6.81 1.42 -0.77
C SER A 599 -5.68 1.83 0.18
N PRO A 600 -4.54 2.32 -0.34
CA PRO A 600 -3.43 2.74 0.51
C PRO A 600 -3.79 3.94 1.39
N SER A 601 -3.12 4.04 2.53
CA SER A 601 -3.22 5.17 3.47
C SER A 601 -1.97 6.01 3.38
N LEU A 602 -2.12 7.29 3.05
CA LEU A 602 -1.03 8.24 2.87
C LEU A 602 -1.17 9.35 3.91
N ALA A 603 -0.12 9.55 4.70
CA ALA A 603 0.00 10.64 5.66
C ALA A 603 1.32 11.38 5.44
N GLN A 604 1.27 12.70 5.28
CA GLN A 604 2.48 13.53 5.10
C GLN A 604 3.31 13.07 3.90
N VAL A 605 2.65 12.83 2.77
CA VAL A 605 3.29 12.33 1.55
C VAL A 605 3.39 13.48 0.54
N VAL A 606 4.53 13.59 -0.12
CA VAL A 606 4.73 14.50 -1.26
C VAL A 606 4.75 13.70 -2.55
N ILE A 607 3.90 14.08 -3.50
CA ILE A 607 3.77 13.49 -4.83
C ILE A 607 4.02 14.59 -5.86
N GLY A 608 5.27 14.72 -6.30
CA GLY A 608 5.76 15.87 -7.07
C GLY A 608 6.30 15.50 -8.46
N GLY A 609 5.96 16.26 -9.51
CA GLY A 609 6.67 16.16 -10.80
C GLY A 609 6.57 14.81 -11.52
N ASN A 610 5.55 13.99 -11.22
CA ASN A 610 5.39 12.66 -11.84
C ASN A 610 4.65 12.77 -13.18
N PHE A 611 4.90 11.82 -14.08
CA PHE A 611 4.30 11.80 -15.42
C PHE A 611 3.54 10.50 -15.68
N ALA A 612 2.33 10.60 -16.27
CA ALA A 612 1.62 9.44 -16.82
C ALA A 612 0.72 9.75 -18.00
N ASP A 613 0.15 8.72 -18.66
CA ASP A 613 -0.94 8.98 -19.61
C ASP A 613 -2.24 9.38 -18.90
N ASN A 614 -2.53 8.75 -17.77
CA ASN A 614 -3.70 9.05 -16.93
C ASN A 614 -3.32 8.95 -15.45
N GLY A 615 -3.72 9.92 -14.63
CA GLY A 615 -3.29 10.02 -13.24
C GLY A 615 -1.81 10.34 -13.16
N GLY A 616 -1.40 11.58 -13.45
CA GLY A 616 0.00 11.98 -13.43
C GLY A 616 0.65 11.68 -12.07
N GLY A 617 -0.02 12.05 -10.97
CA GLY A 617 0.32 11.60 -9.63
C GLY A 617 -0.26 10.22 -9.31
N ILE A 618 -1.56 10.18 -9.01
CA ILE A 618 -2.28 8.98 -8.54
C ILE A 618 -3.36 8.55 -9.53
N TYR A 619 -3.45 7.25 -9.81
CA TYR A 619 -4.62 6.67 -10.48
C TYR A 619 -5.25 5.57 -9.62
N ASN A 620 -6.48 5.83 -9.15
CA ASN A 620 -7.37 4.88 -8.49
C ASN A 620 -8.39 4.29 -9.46
N TYR A 621 -8.41 2.96 -9.54
CA TYR A 621 -9.26 2.23 -10.47
C TYR A 621 -10.00 1.06 -9.79
N ASN A 622 -11.23 0.81 -10.25
CA ASN A 622 -12.01 -0.39 -9.93
C ASN A 622 -12.18 -0.62 -8.41
N GLY A 623 -12.88 0.30 -7.75
CA GLY A 623 -13.19 0.20 -6.32
C GLY A 623 -12.05 0.59 -5.37
N SER A 624 -10.98 1.18 -5.89
CA SER A 624 -9.80 1.57 -5.09
C SER A 624 -10.00 2.95 -4.49
N SER A 625 -9.90 3.07 -3.17
CA SER A 625 -10.30 4.29 -2.44
C SER A 625 -9.25 4.63 -1.37
N PRO A 626 -8.10 5.20 -1.76
CA PRO A 626 -7.07 5.58 -0.78
C PRO A 626 -7.53 6.70 0.15
N THR A 627 -6.84 6.79 1.30
CA THR A 627 -6.97 7.91 2.25
C THR A 627 -5.73 8.79 2.15
N LEU A 628 -5.93 10.10 2.00
CA LEU A 628 -4.87 11.11 1.97
C LEU A 628 -5.09 12.09 3.12
N GLU A 629 -4.09 12.22 3.98
CA GLU A 629 -4.04 13.14 5.11
C GLU A 629 -2.74 13.94 5.02
N GLN A 630 -2.81 15.28 4.94
CA GLN A 630 -1.60 16.12 4.80
C GLN A 630 -0.73 15.71 3.59
N VAL A 631 -1.35 15.44 2.45
CA VAL A 631 -0.65 15.05 1.23
C VAL A 631 -0.56 16.26 0.29
N THR A 632 0.64 16.50 -0.23
CA THR A 632 0.87 17.45 -1.32
C THR A 632 0.97 16.69 -2.64
N VAL A 633 0.09 17.00 -3.59
CA VAL A 633 0.11 16.47 -4.95
C VAL A 633 0.39 17.63 -5.90
N GLU A 634 1.63 17.75 -6.36
CA GLU A 634 2.09 18.94 -7.08
C GLU A 634 2.85 18.67 -8.37
N ASP A 635 2.73 19.58 -9.33
CA ASP A 635 3.48 19.58 -10.59
C ASP A 635 3.42 18.27 -11.40
N ASN A 636 2.41 17.44 -11.16
CA ASN A 636 2.25 16.18 -11.87
C ASN A 636 1.59 16.41 -13.23
N GLN A 637 2.01 15.62 -14.22
CA GLN A 637 1.55 15.75 -15.59
C GLN A 637 0.87 14.47 -16.11
N ALA A 638 -0.33 14.61 -16.65
CA ALA A 638 -1.05 13.58 -17.38
C ALA A 638 -1.17 13.94 -18.87
N THR A 639 -0.86 13.00 -19.77
CA THR A 639 -1.12 13.18 -21.21
C THR A 639 -2.60 13.44 -21.48
N PHE A 640 -3.50 12.76 -20.76
CA PHE A 640 -4.94 12.82 -21.00
C PHE A 640 -5.73 13.35 -19.81
N VAL A 641 -5.85 12.60 -18.70
CA VAL A 641 -6.77 12.97 -17.62
C VAL A 641 -6.18 12.79 -16.23
N GLY A 642 -6.62 13.63 -15.29
CA GLY A 642 -6.21 13.58 -13.89
C GLY A 642 -4.73 13.89 -13.74
N GLY A 643 -4.33 15.16 -13.85
CA GLY A 643 -2.92 15.56 -13.68
C GLY A 643 -2.40 15.16 -12.29
N GLY A 644 -3.11 15.58 -11.24
CA GLY A 644 -2.82 15.16 -9.87
C GLY A 644 -3.38 13.78 -9.55
N MET A 645 -4.69 13.61 -9.67
CA MET A 645 -5.37 12.35 -9.34
C MET A 645 -6.49 12.00 -10.34
N TYR A 646 -6.57 10.72 -10.71
CA TYR A 646 -7.71 10.17 -11.46
C TYR A 646 -8.42 9.05 -10.68
N ASN A 647 -9.72 9.22 -10.45
CA ASN A 647 -10.62 8.26 -9.82
C ASN A 647 -11.61 7.72 -10.84
N TYR A 648 -11.55 6.42 -11.09
CA TYR A 648 -12.37 5.78 -12.11
C TYR A 648 -12.99 4.46 -11.64
N GLN A 649 -14.26 4.26 -12.01
CA GLN A 649 -15.06 3.07 -11.70
C GLN A 649 -15.20 2.80 -10.20
N ARG A 650 -16.09 3.55 -9.54
CA ARG A 650 -16.44 3.37 -8.12
C ARG A 650 -15.24 3.53 -7.17
N SER A 651 -14.28 4.36 -7.56
CA SER A 651 -13.09 4.67 -6.77
C SER A 651 -13.35 5.98 -6.03
N SER A 652 -13.47 5.94 -4.70
CA SER A 652 -13.97 7.06 -3.90
C SER A 652 -12.99 7.37 -2.77
N PRO A 653 -11.83 7.99 -3.07
CA PRO A 653 -10.84 8.31 -2.04
C PRO A 653 -11.38 9.33 -1.03
N SER A 654 -10.75 9.32 0.14
CA SER A 654 -10.99 10.30 1.20
C SER A 654 -9.76 11.20 1.32
N VAL A 655 -9.96 12.52 1.21
CA VAL A 655 -8.88 13.49 1.14
C VAL A 655 -9.10 14.58 2.19
N HIS A 656 -8.13 14.73 3.08
CA HIS A 656 -8.20 15.61 4.24
C HIS A 656 -6.91 16.44 4.36
N ARG A 657 -7.07 17.73 4.68
CA ARG A 657 -5.96 18.65 4.96
C ARG A 657 -4.81 18.55 3.94
N SER A 658 -5.14 18.52 2.65
CA SER A 658 -4.21 18.18 1.57
C SER A 658 -4.24 19.25 0.48
N ALA A 659 -3.24 19.26 -0.41
CA ALA A 659 -3.14 20.23 -1.49
C ALA A 659 -2.92 19.56 -2.86
N PHE A 660 -3.63 20.07 -3.88
CA PHE A 660 -3.43 19.72 -5.29
C PHE A 660 -3.00 20.98 -6.05
N VAL A 661 -1.72 21.04 -6.41
CA VAL A 661 -1.07 22.28 -6.83
C VAL A 661 -0.44 22.13 -8.22
N ASN A 662 -0.72 23.04 -9.14
CA ASN A 662 -0.01 23.15 -10.43
C ASN A 662 0.02 21.88 -11.30
N ASN A 663 -0.89 20.92 -11.07
CA ASN A 663 -0.93 19.69 -11.85
C ASN A 663 -1.53 19.97 -13.24
N VAL A 664 -1.04 19.25 -14.25
CA VAL A 664 -1.39 19.48 -15.65
C VAL A 664 -2.00 18.23 -16.27
N ALA A 665 -3.15 18.35 -16.94
CA ALA A 665 -3.74 17.30 -17.75
C ALA A 665 -4.01 17.79 -19.17
N GLY A 666 -3.66 17.01 -20.20
CA GLY A 666 -3.92 17.42 -21.58
C GLY A 666 -5.40 17.60 -21.93
N ALA A 667 -6.30 16.81 -21.34
CA ALA A 667 -7.73 16.84 -21.63
C ALA A 667 -8.59 17.30 -20.45
N GLU A 668 -8.65 16.53 -19.35
CA GLU A 668 -9.68 16.74 -18.31
C GLU A 668 -9.15 16.54 -16.89
N GLY A 669 -9.53 17.42 -15.97
CA GLY A 669 -9.18 17.32 -14.55
C GLY A 669 -7.69 17.51 -14.29
N GLY A 670 -7.22 18.77 -14.31
CA GLY A 670 -5.81 19.09 -14.00
C GLY A 670 -5.44 18.64 -12.59
N GLY A 671 -6.20 19.06 -11.58
CA GLY A 671 -6.03 18.60 -10.20
C GLY A 671 -6.61 17.20 -9.99
N ILE A 672 -7.93 17.08 -10.05
CA ILE A 672 -8.66 15.84 -9.76
C ILE A 672 -9.67 15.53 -10.87
N MET A 673 -9.71 14.27 -11.32
CA MET A 673 -10.74 13.77 -12.23
C MET A 673 -11.52 12.63 -11.58
N ASN A 674 -12.86 12.73 -11.55
CA ASN A 674 -13.76 11.72 -11.01
C ASN A 674 -14.72 11.22 -12.09
N ARG A 675 -14.81 9.90 -12.26
CA ARG A 675 -15.63 9.33 -13.31
C ARG A 675 -16.28 7.99 -12.95
N SER A 676 -17.52 7.81 -13.42
CA SER A 676 -18.27 6.55 -13.34
C SER A 676 -18.51 6.11 -11.90
N ASN A 677 -19.37 6.85 -11.19
CA ASN A 677 -19.75 6.58 -9.81
C ASN A 677 -18.60 6.64 -8.80
N SER A 678 -17.58 7.46 -9.11
CA SER A 678 -16.43 7.72 -8.25
C SER A 678 -16.73 9.00 -7.45
N ASN A 679 -16.91 8.88 -6.15
CA ASN A 679 -17.52 9.89 -5.29
C ASN A 679 -16.58 10.21 -4.11
N PRO A 680 -15.45 10.90 -4.32
CA PRO A 680 -14.53 11.20 -3.25
C PRO A 680 -15.13 12.14 -2.18
N GLU A 681 -14.64 12.00 -0.97
CA GLU A 681 -14.90 12.94 0.14
C GLU A 681 -13.67 13.83 0.32
N ILE A 682 -13.86 15.14 0.24
CA ILE A 682 -12.76 16.12 0.16
C ILE A 682 -13.02 17.21 1.20
N THR A 683 -12.11 17.32 2.16
CA THR A 683 -12.32 18.14 3.36
C THR A 683 -11.06 18.92 3.74
N ASN A 684 -11.16 20.24 3.93
CA ASN A 684 -10.01 21.11 4.21
C ASN A 684 -8.90 20.99 3.14
N VAL A 685 -9.28 21.02 1.87
CA VAL A 685 -8.34 20.80 0.75
C VAL A 685 -8.15 22.07 -0.04
N LEU A 686 -6.90 22.31 -0.45
CA LEU A 686 -6.54 23.33 -1.43
C LEU A 686 -6.43 22.69 -2.83
N ILE A 687 -7.05 23.30 -3.84
CA ILE A 687 -6.88 22.95 -5.25
C ILE A 687 -6.50 24.23 -6.01
N TYR A 688 -5.23 24.38 -6.35
CA TYR A 688 -4.68 25.64 -6.84
C TYR A 688 -3.83 25.49 -8.10
N GLY A 689 -3.97 26.42 -9.06
CA GLY A 689 -3.05 26.54 -10.20
C GLY A 689 -3.05 25.37 -11.20
N ASN A 690 -3.96 24.40 -11.07
CA ASN A 690 -4.00 23.22 -11.92
C ASN A 690 -4.55 23.55 -13.31
N GLN A 691 -4.05 22.87 -14.34
CA GLN A 691 -4.31 23.23 -15.74
C GLN A 691 -4.83 22.04 -16.55
N SER A 692 -5.85 22.28 -17.37
CA SER A 692 -6.30 21.32 -18.37
C SER A 692 -7.10 21.97 -19.51
N SER A 693 -7.51 21.19 -20.52
CA SER A 693 -8.48 21.70 -21.51
C SER A 693 -9.87 21.91 -20.90
N ARG A 694 -10.30 21.04 -19.99
CA ARG A 694 -11.59 21.13 -19.25
C ARG A 694 -11.42 20.70 -17.80
N ALA A 695 -12.01 21.44 -16.85
CA ALA A 695 -11.82 21.17 -15.43
C ALA A 695 -10.34 21.31 -15.03
N GLY A 696 -9.87 22.55 -14.85
CA GLY A 696 -8.51 22.81 -14.36
C GLY A 696 -8.34 22.21 -12.97
N GLY A 697 -9.22 22.59 -12.04
CA GLY A 697 -9.26 22.08 -10.68
C GLY A 697 -9.84 20.67 -10.60
N MET A 698 -11.16 20.52 -10.81
CA MET A 698 -11.87 19.25 -10.63
C MET A 698 -12.89 18.93 -11.73
N GLY A 699 -12.78 17.75 -12.34
CA GLY A 699 -13.76 17.24 -13.31
C GLY A 699 -14.62 16.12 -12.74
N ASN A 700 -15.94 16.20 -12.89
CA ASN A 700 -16.89 15.17 -12.42
C ASN A 700 -17.80 14.70 -13.57
N PHE A 701 -17.73 13.41 -13.87
CA PHE A 701 -18.38 12.81 -15.04
C PHE A 701 -19.11 11.52 -14.69
N ASN A 702 -20.25 11.26 -15.34
CA ASN A 702 -20.96 9.99 -15.28
C ASN A 702 -21.35 9.59 -13.84
N HIS A 703 -22.25 10.33 -13.20
CA HIS A 703 -22.70 10.09 -11.82
C HIS A 703 -21.56 10.11 -10.79
N ALA A 704 -20.53 10.93 -11.03
CA ALA A 704 -19.53 11.25 -10.02
C ALA A 704 -20.08 12.38 -9.15
N ASP A 705 -20.38 12.04 -7.91
CA ASP A 705 -21.08 12.90 -6.95
C ASP A 705 -20.15 13.14 -5.73
N PRO A 706 -19.03 13.86 -5.90
CA PRO A 706 -18.09 14.10 -4.79
C PRO A 706 -18.72 15.00 -3.73
N VAL A 707 -18.22 14.89 -2.51
CA VAL A 707 -18.63 15.75 -1.39
C VAL A 707 -17.46 16.62 -0.94
N LEU A 708 -17.66 17.93 -0.99
CA LEU A 708 -16.64 18.93 -0.69
C LEU A 708 -17.05 19.73 0.55
N ARG A 709 -16.15 19.81 1.53
CA ARG A 709 -16.34 20.56 2.76
C ARG A 709 -15.10 21.41 3.00
N HIS A 710 -15.27 22.72 3.18
CA HIS A 710 -14.12 23.58 3.51
C HIS A 710 -12.99 23.48 2.47
N VAL A 711 -13.35 23.44 1.19
CA VAL A 711 -12.39 23.37 0.09
C VAL A 711 -12.13 24.76 -0.46
N THR A 712 -10.89 25.07 -0.80
CA THR A 712 -10.53 26.28 -1.57
C THR A 712 -10.08 25.86 -2.96
N MET A 713 -10.80 26.29 -3.99
CA MET A 713 -10.36 26.18 -5.38
C MET A 713 -10.12 27.59 -5.94
N TYR A 714 -8.90 27.84 -6.39
CA TYR A 714 -8.50 29.15 -6.90
C TYR A 714 -7.44 29.06 -8.00
N ASP A 715 -7.55 29.96 -8.97
CA ASP A 715 -6.60 30.16 -10.09
C ASP A 715 -6.28 28.91 -10.93
N ASN A 716 -7.19 27.94 -10.94
CA ASN A 716 -7.09 26.83 -11.86
C ASN A 716 -7.39 27.31 -13.30
N GLN A 717 -6.85 26.64 -14.32
CA GLN A 717 -6.95 27.08 -15.72
C GLN A 717 -7.57 26.00 -16.60
N ALA A 718 -8.66 26.34 -17.29
CA ALA A 718 -9.22 25.54 -18.37
C ALA A 718 -10.08 26.38 -19.33
N GLU A 719 -10.29 25.89 -20.55
CA GLU A 719 -11.22 26.51 -21.51
C GLU A 719 -12.69 26.37 -21.02
N GLU A 720 -13.00 25.25 -20.36
CA GLU A 720 -14.33 24.94 -19.83
C GLU A 720 -14.26 24.55 -18.34
N GLY A 721 -14.89 25.34 -17.46
CA GLY A 721 -15.01 25.08 -16.02
C GLY A 721 -13.66 25.05 -15.32
N ALA A 722 -13.05 26.23 -15.13
CA ALA A 722 -11.67 26.34 -14.65
C ALA A 722 -11.47 25.70 -13.27
N GLU A 723 -12.33 25.98 -12.31
CA GLU A 723 -12.30 25.36 -10.98
C GLU A 723 -13.00 24.01 -10.99
N MET A 724 -14.19 23.94 -11.58
CA MET A 724 -14.99 22.72 -11.60
C MET A 724 -15.82 22.56 -12.88
N PHE A 725 -15.82 21.35 -13.43
CA PHE A 725 -16.68 20.95 -14.54
C PHE A 725 -17.49 19.71 -14.21
N ASN A 726 -18.83 19.80 -14.33
CA ASN A 726 -19.75 18.71 -14.00
C ASN A 726 -20.59 18.32 -15.22
N THR A 727 -20.70 17.03 -15.53
CA THR A 727 -21.54 16.58 -16.66
C THR A 727 -22.06 15.16 -16.49
N LEU A 728 -23.03 14.79 -17.31
CA LEU A 728 -23.56 13.42 -17.40
C LEU A 728 -24.04 12.90 -16.04
N LEU A 729 -24.93 13.68 -15.40
CA LEU A 729 -25.56 13.37 -14.12
C LEU A 729 -24.59 13.33 -12.93
N ALA A 730 -23.46 14.02 -13.02
CA ALA A 730 -22.55 14.28 -11.88
C ALA A 730 -23.09 15.41 -10.99
N ASN A 731 -23.45 15.11 -9.75
CA ASN A 731 -24.16 15.99 -8.81
C ASN A 731 -23.32 16.20 -7.55
N PRO A 732 -22.23 16.99 -7.61
CA PRO A 732 -21.41 17.27 -6.45
C PRO A 732 -22.18 18.02 -5.36
N GLN A 733 -21.79 17.77 -4.11
CA GLN A 733 -22.32 18.44 -2.92
C GLN A 733 -21.22 19.32 -2.31
N ILE A 734 -21.50 20.60 -2.09
CA ILE A 734 -20.51 21.59 -1.69
C ILE A 734 -20.98 22.34 -0.45
N PHE A 735 -20.15 22.32 0.59
CA PHE A 735 -20.43 22.92 1.89
C PHE A 735 -19.26 23.80 2.33
N SER A 736 -19.55 24.99 2.85
CA SER A 736 -18.54 25.85 3.51
C SER A 736 -17.27 26.08 2.68
N SER A 737 -17.36 26.14 1.36
CA SER A 737 -16.20 26.12 0.45
C SER A 737 -16.04 27.43 -0.30
N ILE A 738 -14.83 27.70 -0.79
CA ILE A 738 -14.50 28.81 -1.69
C ILE A 738 -14.17 28.22 -3.07
N ILE A 739 -14.93 28.58 -4.09
CA ILE A 739 -14.71 28.18 -5.49
C ILE A 739 -14.73 29.44 -6.34
N TRP A 740 -13.54 29.98 -6.62
CA TRP A 740 -13.41 31.31 -7.15
C TRP A 740 -12.33 31.40 -8.23
N ASN A 741 -12.62 32.08 -9.33
CA ASN A 741 -11.64 32.35 -10.39
C ASN A 741 -11.85 33.74 -10.99
N ASP A 742 -10.82 34.59 -10.95
CA ASP A 742 -10.95 35.96 -11.45
C ASP A 742 -11.00 36.04 -12.99
N ASN A 743 -10.37 35.10 -13.68
CA ASN A 743 -10.05 35.16 -15.10
C ASN A 743 -10.89 34.22 -15.98
N ALA A 744 -11.70 33.34 -15.38
CA ALA A 744 -12.48 32.34 -16.10
C ALA A 744 -13.86 32.07 -15.46
N ASN A 745 -14.70 31.32 -16.17
CA ASN A 745 -15.91 30.74 -15.58
C ASN A 745 -15.48 29.64 -14.59
N ALA A 746 -15.60 29.94 -13.29
CA ALA A 746 -15.12 29.05 -12.24
C ALA A 746 -15.81 27.69 -12.30
N VAL A 747 -17.14 27.66 -12.43
CA VAL A 747 -17.92 26.42 -12.48
C VAL A 747 -18.73 26.32 -13.77
N MET A 748 -18.65 25.16 -14.43
CA MET A 748 -19.54 24.78 -15.54
C MET A 748 -20.25 23.48 -15.22
N HIS A 749 -21.52 23.36 -15.62
CA HIS A 749 -22.34 22.20 -15.33
C HIS A 749 -23.36 21.90 -16.44
N PHE A 750 -23.55 20.63 -16.79
CA PHE A 750 -24.43 20.21 -17.90
C PHE A 750 -25.23 18.95 -17.55
N ASN A 751 -26.57 19.08 -17.49
CA ASN A 751 -27.48 17.99 -17.08
C ASN A 751 -27.11 17.43 -15.69
N THR A 752 -27.00 18.31 -14.70
CA THR A 752 -26.60 18.00 -13.33
C THR A 752 -27.41 18.82 -12.34
N LEU A 753 -27.49 18.37 -11.09
CA LEU A 753 -28.09 19.06 -9.95
C LEU A 753 -26.99 19.38 -8.93
N LEU A 754 -26.41 20.56 -9.04
CA LEU A 754 -25.38 21.03 -8.12
C LEU A 754 -26.03 21.44 -6.78
N GLN A 755 -25.55 20.89 -5.67
CA GLN A 755 -26.01 21.26 -4.32
C GLN A 755 -24.94 22.09 -3.62
N VAL A 756 -25.24 23.35 -3.32
CA VAL A 756 -24.30 24.28 -2.68
C VAL A 756 -24.91 24.86 -1.42
N THR A 757 -24.18 24.85 -0.32
CA THR A 757 -24.63 25.38 0.97
C THR A 757 -23.50 26.16 1.65
N SER A 758 -23.81 27.33 2.21
CA SER A 758 -22.90 28.23 2.92
C SER A 758 -21.53 28.37 2.25
N SER A 759 -21.49 28.57 0.93
CA SER A 759 -20.23 28.60 0.17
C SER A 759 -20.08 29.89 -0.64
N LEU A 760 -18.84 30.28 -0.89
CA LEU A 760 -18.46 31.40 -1.74
C LEU A 760 -18.13 30.89 -3.14
N ILE A 761 -18.96 31.22 -4.13
CA ILE A 761 -18.84 30.64 -5.48
C ILE A 761 -19.08 31.68 -6.58
N LYS A 762 -18.18 31.72 -7.56
CA LYS A 762 -18.30 32.57 -8.76
C LYS A 762 -18.84 31.80 -9.96
N GLY A 763 -19.56 32.47 -10.86
CA GLY A 763 -19.94 31.93 -12.18
C GLY A 763 -21.18 31.05 -12.19
N LEU A 764 -22.04 31.13 -11.17
CA LEU A 764 -23.35 30.47 -11.15
C LEU A 764 -24.46 31.31 -11.78
N ASP A 765 -24.18 32.16 -12.77
CA ASP A 765 -25.13 33.18 -13.25
C ASP A 765 -26.48 32.63 -13.80
N ASN A 766 -26.64 31.31 -13.93
CA ASN A 766 -27.88 30.61 -14.32
C ASN A 766 -28.46 29.64 -13.26
N ILE A 767 -27.77 29.44 -12.14
CA ILE A 767 -28.31 28.81 -10.93
C ILE A 767 -28.38 29.95 -9.92
N GLU A 768 -29.56 30.58 -9.76
CA GLU A 768 -29.83 31.45 -8.60
C GLU A 768 -29.18 30.80 -7.38
N HIS A 769 -28.51 31.55 -6.49
CA HIS A 769 -27.81 31.08 -5.30
C HIS A 769 -28.68 30.18 -4.39
N THR A 770 -29.10 29.01 -4.87
CA THR A 770 -30.15 28.18 -4.34
C THR A 770 -29.49 27.27 -3.34
N GLY A 771 -29.73 27.58 -2.08
CA GLY A 771 -29.03 27.02 -0.96
C GLY A 771 -28.87 28.09 0.11
N PHE A 772 -28.96 27.70 1.36
CA PHE A 772 -28.82 28.63 2.47
C PHE A 772 -27.37 29.12 2.56
N GLY A 773 -27.16 30.43 2.72
CA GLY A 773 -25.86 31.02 3.06
C GLY A 773 -24.84 31.18 1.92
N ASN A 774 -25.19 30.95 0.66
CA ASN A 774 -24.25 31.07 -0.45
C ASN A 774 -23.98 32.54 -0.82
N ILE A 775 -22.72 32.87 -1.12
CA ILE A 775 -22.25 34.23 -1.44
C ILE A 775 -21.47 34.24 -2.77
N ASN A 776 -21.62 35.31 -3.54
CA ASN A 776 -20.88 35.54 -4.79
C ASN A 776 -20.25 36.94 -4.75
N ILE A 777 -19.24 37.06 -3.90
CA ILE A 777 -18.45 38.27 -3.65
C ILE A 777 -17.00 37.81 -3.60
N ASN A 778 -16.07 38.66 -4.02
CA ASN A 778 -14.64 38.35 -3.98
C ASN A 778 -14.23 37.84 -2.58
N PRO A 779 -13.47 36.72 -2.47
CA PRO A 779 -13.04 36.15 -1.19
C PRO A 779 -12.20 37.07 -0.32
N GLN A 780 -11.50 38.04 -0.90
CA GLN A 780 -10.55 38.92 -0.23
C GLN A 780 -9.47 38.13 0.54
N PHE A 781 -8.67 37.38 -0.19
CA PHE A 781 -7.48 36.72 0.34
C PHE A 781 -6.43 37.74 0.82
N VAL A 782 -5.58 37.33 1.76
CA VAL A 782 -4.49 38.15 2.32
C VAL A 782 -3.49 38.57 1.23
N ASP A 783 -2.98 37.59 0.47
CA ASP A 783 -2.08 37.81 -0.67
C ASP A 783 -2.25 36.72 -1.72
N TYR A 784 -3.24 36.86 -2.60
CA TYR A 784 -3.46 35.89 -3.68
C TYR A 784 -2.33 35.87 -4.73
N THR A 785 -1.43 36.86 -4.74
CA THR A 785 -0.30 36.90 -5.67
C THR A 785 0.90 36.09 -5.20
N ASN A 786 0.94 35.79 -3.90
CA ASN A 786 1.87 34.86 -3.29
C ASN A 786 1.09 33.79 -2.50
N ALA A 787 0.43 32.89 -3.24
CA ALA A 787 -0.53 31.95 -2.69
C ALA A 787 0.05 31.03 -1.60
N ALA A 788 1.30 30.57 -1.77
CA ALA A 788 2.02 29.73 -0.82
C ALA A 788 2.71 30.53 0.31
N GLY A 789 2.52 31.85 0.36
CA GLY A 789 3.17 32.68 1.36
C GLY A 789 4.69 32.88 1.12
N PRO A 790 5.34 33.71 1.95
CA PRO A 790 6.77 33.99 1.88
C PRO A 790 7.70 32.76 1.90
N ASP A 791 7.32 31.64 2.53
CA ASP A 791 8.16 30.44 2.58
C ASP A 791 8.06 29.58 1.31
N GLY A 792 7.06 29.82 0.46
CA GLY A 792 6.85 29.11 -0.80
C GLY A 792 6.31 27.69 -0.63
N VAL A 793 5.87 27.30 0.57
CA VAL A 793 5.34 25.98 0.90
C VAL A 793 3.86 26.09 1.21
N PHE A 794 3.01 25.35 0.52
CA PHE A 794 1.58 25.34 0.80
C PHE A 794 1.25 24.61 2.11
N MET A 795 0.08 24.92 2.66
CA MET A 795 -0.46 24.35 3.91
C MET A 795 0.29 24.84 5.15
N THR A 796 0.76 26.08 5.10
CA THR A 796 1.49 26.77 6.17
C THR A 796 0.72 28.00 6.64
N ALA A 797 1.10 28.51 7.81
CA ALA A 797 0.42 29.63 8.45
C ALA A 797 0.60 30.97 7.71
N ASP A 798 1.58 31.08 6.81
CA ASP A 798 1.87 32.28 6.04
C ASP A 798 1.21 32.29 4.65
N ASP A 799 0.54 31.19 4.25
CA ASP A 799 -0.19 31.06 2.99
C ASP A 799 -1.02 32.31 2.65
N GLY A 800 -0.86 32.81 1.43
CA GLY A 800 -1.52 34.01 0.95
C GLY A 800 -3.02 33.82 0.70
N LEU A 801 -3.49 32.57 0.55
CA LEU A 801 -4.90 32.22 0.32
C LEU A 801 -5.76 32.15 1.59
N ARG A 802 -5.22 32.59 2.74
CA ARG A 802 -6.02 32.85 3.94
C ARG A 802 -6.95 34.04 3.73
N LEU A 803 -8.03 34.10 4.51
CA LEU A 803 -8.99 35.20 4.43
C LEU A 803 -8.46 36.44 5.16
N SER A 804 -8.64 37.62 4.54
CA SER A 804 -8.39 38.88 5.22
C SER A 804 -9.48 39.18 6.27
N ASN A 805 -9.17 40.08 7.21
CA ASN A 805 -10.12 40.50 8.26
C ASN A 805 -11.43 41.11 7.74
N THR A 806 -11.48 41.55 6.49
CA THR A 806 -12.68 42.13 5.88
C THR A 806 -13.44 41.16 4.98
N SER A 807 -12.93 39.92 4.85
CA SER A 807 -13.49 38.92 3.94
C SER A 807 -14.97 38.64 4.21
N PRO A 808 -15.81 38.53 3.16
CA PRO A 808 -17.19 38.10 3.31
C PRO A 808 -17.34 36.61 3.64
N ALA A 809 -16.29 35.80 3.51
CA ALA A 809 -16.29 34.37 3.80
C ALA A 809 -15.94 34.06 5.27
N ARG A 810 -15.47 35.05 6.02
CA ARG A 810 -15.00 34.88 7.39
C ARG A 810 -16.16 34.67 8.37
N ASN A 811 -16.17 33.55 9.10
CA ASN A 811 -17.19 33.19 10.08
C ASN A 811 -18.61 33.13 9.51
N PHE A 812 -18.75 32.64 8.27
CA PHE A 812 -20.04 32.43 7.60
C PHE A 812 -20.27 30.98 7.11
N GLY A 813 -19.32 30.08 7.38
CA GLY A 813 -19.45 28.66 7.06
C GLY A 813 -20.55 27.97 7.87
N TRP A 814 -21.02 26.84 7.35
CA TRP A 814 -21.98 25.98 8.03
C TRP A 814 -21.24 25.06 9.02
N GLY A 815 -21.58 25.15 10.31
CA GLY A 815 -20.85 24.43 11.37
C GLY A 815 -21.31 23.00 11.70
N VAL A 816 -22.49 22.54 11.24
CA VAL A 816 -22.93 21.16 11.53
C VAL A 816 -22.10 20.16 10.72
N GLY A 817 -21.42 19.24 11.42
CA GLY A 817 -20.58 18.23 10.78
C GLY A 817 -19.27 18.78 10.22
N MET A 818 -18.85 19.98 10.66
CA MET A 818 -17.56 20.56 10.28
C MET A 818 -16.40 19.81 10.97
N PRO A 819 -15.23 19.71 10.32
CA PRO A 819 -14.01 19.19 10.94
C PRO A 819 -13.58 20.05 12.11
N THR A 820 -12.86 19.47 13.06
CA THR A 820 -12.30 20.20 14.21
C THR A 820 -11.18 21.16 13.81
N LEU A 821 -10.32 20.73 12.89
CA LEU A 821 -9.15 21.47 12.43
C LEU A 821 -9.32 21.95 10.99
N ASP A 822 -8.59 22.98 10.59
CA ASP A 822 -8.44 23.46 9.22
C ASP A 822 -7.26 22.76 8.50
N ILE A 823 -6.86 23.26 7.33
CA ILE A 823 -5.78 22.65 6.53
C ILE A 823 -4.40 22.67 7.19
N VAL A 824 -4.09 23.67 8.04
CA VAL A 824 -2.79 23.78 8.71
C VAL A 824 -2.83 23.33 10.17
N GLY A 825 -4.00 22.83 10.63
CA GLY A 825 -4.17 22.28 11.97
C GLY A 825 -4.70 23.27 13.02
N LEU A 826 -5.23 24.43 12.63
CA LEU A 826 -5.95 25.32 13.55
C LEU A 826 -7.37 24.84 13.80
N THR A 827 -7.82 24.98 15.04
CA THR A 827 -9.22 24.75 15.41
C THR A 827 -10.15 25.70 14.67
N ARG A 828 -11.20 25.15 14.04
CA ARG A 828 -12.23 25.95 13.36
C ARG A 828 -13.12 26.69 14.36
N GLU A 829 -13.43 27.95 14.08
CA GLU A 829 -14.35 28.75 14.90
C GLU A 829 -15.81 28.30 14.69
N THR A 830 -16.73 28.83 15.50
CA THR A 830 -18.17 28.60 15.33
C THR A 830 -18.91 29.94 15.27
N PRO A 831 -19.48 30.33 14.12
CA PRO A 831 -19.41 29.65 12.80
C PRO A 831 -17.99 29.68 12.20
N PRO A 832 -17.58 28.63 11.44
CA PRO A 832 -16.26 28.54 10.85
C PRO A 832 -16.10 29.46 9.64
N GLU A 833 -14.86 29.69 9.20
CA GLU A 833 -14.61 30.30 7.90
C GLU A 833 -14.98 29.37 6.73
N MET A 834 -15.40 29.95 5.61
CA MET A 834 -15.52 29.18 4.36
C MET A 834 -14.13 28.95 3.77
N GLY A 835 -13.92 27.80 3.12
CA GLY A 835 -12.65 27.43 2.53
C GLY A 835 -11.75 26.65 3.50
N ALA A 836 -10.50 26.47 3.09
CA ALA A 836 -9.57 25.50 3.67
C ALA A 836 -8.86 26.01 4.93
N TYR A 837 -8.78 27.33 5.10
CA TYR A 837 -8.04 28.02 6.17
C TYR A 837 -8.99 28.65 7.21
N GLU A 838 -8.42 29.06 8.34
CA GLU A 838 -9.05 29.88 9.40
C GLU A 838 -8.16 31.09 9.74
N GLY A 839 -8.68 32.32 9.86
CA GLY A 839 -7.92 33.56 9.62
C GLY A 839 -7.05 34.18 10.72
N ASP A 840 -6.95 33.65 11.94
CA ASP A 840 -6.25 34.31 13.07
C ASP A 840 -4.93 33.64 13.52
N TYR A 841 -4.04 33.35 12.56
CA TYR A 841 -2.73 32.71 12.83
C TYR A 841 -1.75 33.56 13.66
N GLU A 842 -1.90 34.89 13.69
CA GLU A 842 -0.97 35.76 14.42
C GLU A 842 -1.07 35.64 15.96
N THR A 843 -2.05 34.90 16.51
CA THR A 843 -2.26 34.80 17.97
C THR A 843 -2.24 33.39 18.57
N VAL A 844 -2.10 32.31 17.78
CA VAL A 844 -2.41 30.95 18.27
C VAL A 844 -1.27 29.92 18.08
N LEU A 845 -0.41 30.05 17.07
CA LEU A 845 0.64 29.06 16.80
C LEU A 845 2.01 29.53 17.32
N GLN A 846 2.68 28.70 18.12
CA GLN A 846 4.07 28.96 18.51
C GLN A 846 4.95 28.89 17.27
N PRO A 847 5.82 29.87 16.97
CA PRO A 847 6.71 29.79 15.82
C PRO A 847 7.77 28.68 16.01
N LEU A 848 8.36 28.23 14.90
CA LEU A 848 9.54 27.36 14.94
C LEU A 848 10.66 28.02 15.75
N GLY A 849 11.11 27.37 16.81
CA GLY A 849 12.26 27.83 17.59
C GLY A 849 13.56 27.35 16.97
N ILE A 850 14.41 28.27 16.51
CA ILE A 850 15.72 27.94 15.93
C ILE A 850 16.83 28.49 16.84
N THR A 851 17.82 27.66 17.19
CA THR A 851 18.98 28.08 17.98
C THR A 851 20.25 27.39 17.48
N ASP A 852 21.20 28.16 16.95
CA ASP A 852 22.54 27.65 16.67
C ASP A 852 23.32 27.46 17.97
N ILE A 853 23.63 26.21 18.30
CA ILE A 853 24.48 25.84 19.45
C ILE A 853 25.95 26.05 19.08
N GLU A 854 26.32 25.65 17.86
CA GLU A 854 27.65 25.85 17.29
C GLU A 854 27.51 26.19 15.80
N GLU A 855 28.11 27.30 15.36
CA GLU A 855 28.05 27.70 13.95
C GLU A 855 29.12 26.95 13.14
N GLY A 856 28.71 26.29 12.07
CA GLY A 856 29.60 25.59 11.16
C GLY A 856 30.45 26.54 10.30
N THR A 857 31.47 25.98 9.64
CA THR A 857 32.40 26.74 8.78
C THR A 857 32.35 26.31 7.31
N GLY A 858 31.58 25.27 6.98
CA GLY A 858 31.42 24.75 5.62
C GLY A 858 30.35 25.49 4.82
N LEU A 859 29.85 24.82 3.77
CA LEU A 859 28.80 25.36 2.90
C LEU A 859 27.50 25.61 3.68
N GLU A 860 26.81 26.67 3.28
CA GLU A 860 25.51 27.05 3.83
C GLU A 860 24.38 26.35 3.06
N VAL A 861 23.39 25.86 3.81
CA VAL A 861 22.22 25.16 3.30
C VAL A 861 21.26 26.14 2.62
N GLU A 862 20.92 25.84 1.38
CA GLU A 862 19.85 26.49 0.61
C GLU A 862 18.78 25.44 0.25
N ALA A 863 17.54 25.87 0.03
CA ALA A 863 16.48 24.97 -0.42
C ALA A 863 16.88 24.27 -1.74
N GLY A 864 16.68 22.96 -1.80
CA GLY A 864 17.09 22.10 -2.92
C GLY A 864 18.47 21.43 -2.76
N ASP A 865 19.26 21.79 -1.75
CA ASP A 865 20.52 21.12 -1.45
C ASP A 865 20.30 19.69 -0.93
N ILE A 866 21.24 18.79 -1.22
CA ILE A 866 21.31 17.48 -0.56
C ILE A 866 22.19 17.65 0.69
N ILE A 867 21.63 17.39 1.87
CA ILE A 867 22.32 17.57 3.15
C ILE A 867 22.43 16.25 3.89
N THR A 868 23.52 16.07 4.63
CA THR A 868 23.72 14.92 5.53
C THR A 868 23.78 15.41 6.97
N VAL A 869 22.97 14.84 7.85
CA VAL A 869 22.87 15.25 9.27
C VAL A 869 23.01 14.07 10.23
N ALA A 870 23.51 14.32 11.43
CA ALA A 870 23.30 13.47 12.60
C ALA A 870 22.34 14.19 13.56
N TYR A 871 21.44 13.49 14.23
CA TYR A 871 20.45 14.14 15.09
C TYR A 871 19.96 13.27 16.24
N VAL A 872 19.39 13.95 17.24
CA VAL A 872 18.55 13.35 18.28
C VAL A 872 17.27 14.20 18.40
N GLY A 873 16.12 13.56 18.25
CA GLY A 873 14.79 14.12 18.45
C GLY A 873 14.17 13.64 19.76
N THR A 874 13.61 14.55 20.56
CA THR A 874 12.91 14.26 21.82
C THR A 874 11.57 15.00 21.89
N VAL A 875 10.68 14.54 22.76
CA VAL A 875 9.42 15.25 23.07
C VAL A 875 9.66 16.20 24.23
N GLU A 876 9.31 17.49 24.09
CA GLU A 876 9.68 18.56 25.04
C GLU A 876 9.24 18.27 26.48
N ASN A 877 8.00 17.80 26.67
CA ASN A 877 7.41 17.61 28.01
C ASN A 877 7.89 16.36 28.74
N SER A 878 8.20 15.28 28.02
CA SER A 878 8.60 14.00 28.60
C SER A 878 10.12 13.76 28.56
N GLY A 879 10.83 14.45 27.66
CA GLY A 879 12.25 14.19 27.37
C GLY A 879 12.52 12.83 26.72
N THR A 880 11.48 12.08 26.33
CA THR A 880 11.63 10.78 25.68
C THR A 880 12.20 10.98 24.28
N THR A 881 13.25 10.23 23.94
CA THR A 881 13.78 10.17 22.58
C THR A 881 12.73 9.60 21.65
N LEU A 882 12.36 10.39 20.65
CA LEU A 882 11.47 10.00 19.57
C LEU A 882 12.25 9.26 18.48
N ASP A 883 13.38 9.85 18.06
CA ASP A 883 14.19 9.36 16.95
C ASP A 883 15.64 9.86 17.06
N SER A 884 16.59 9.17 16.45
CA SER A 884 17.98 9.62 16.34
C SER A 884 18.71 8.90 15.22
N SER A 885 19.58 9.61 14.50
CA SER A 885 20.50 9.00 13.54
C SER A 885 21.90 9.61 13.66
N ASN A 886 22.92 8.80 13.36
CA ASN A 886 24.30 9.29 13.22
C ASN A 886 24.64 9.76 11.80
N SER A 887 23.79 9.46 10.82
CA SER A 887 23.91 9.94 9.44
C SER A 887 22.57 9.77 8.74
N PHE A 888 22.02 10.86 8.22
CA PHE A 888 20.77 10.88 7.47
C PHE A 888 20.91 11.91 6.35
N THR A 889 20.78 11.45 5.10
CA THR A 889 20.94 12.28 3.90
C THR A 889 19.62 12.47 3.19
N PHE A 890 19.27 13.71 2.88
CA PHE A 890 18.02 14.05 2.20
C PHE A 890 18.14 15.41 1.49
N THR A 891 17.24 15.68 0.55
CA THR A 891 17.11 17.01 -0.07
C THR A 891 16.28 17.92 0.83
N ILE A 892 16.80 19.07 1.20
CA ILE A 892 16.17 20.02 2.14
C ILE A 892 15.28 21.04 1.43
N GLY A 893 14.18 21.45 2.07
CA GLY A 893 13.32 22.53 1.58
C GLY A 893 12.46 22.13 0.38
N VAL A 894 12.24 20.83 0.21
CA VAL A 894 11.43 20.26 -0.89
C VAL A 894 10.25 19.41 -0.38
N GLY A 895 9.87 19.55 0.90
CA GLY A 895 8.81 18.75 1.53
C GLY A 895 9.25 17.33 1.91
N GLY A 896 10.56 17.07 2.01
CA GLY A 896 11.11 15.72 2.19
C GLY A 896 11.15 15.23 3.64
N VAL A 897 10.97 16.14 4.58
CA VAL A 897 10.98 15.91 6.04
C VAL A 897 9.85 16.71 6.69
N ILE A 898 9.70 16.64 8.02
CA ILE A 898 8.69 17.48 8.70
C ILE A 898 8.92 18.98 8.39
N PRO A 899 7.85 19.79 8.28
CA PRO A 899 7.97 21.20 7.94
C PRO A 899 8.96 21.97 8.82
N GLY A 900 9.03 21.64 10.11
CA GLY A 900 9.97 22.26 11.04
C GLY A 900 11.45 22.01 10.70
N TRP A 901 11.78 20.88 10.08
CA TRP A 901 13.13 20.62 9.58
C TRP A 901 13.39 21.36 8.27
N ASP A 902 12.45 21.25 7.32
CA ASP A 902 12.55 21.90 6.01
C ASP A 902 12.73 23.42 6.12
N GLN A 903 12.04 24.04 7.08
CA GLN A 903 12.21 25.45 7.40
C GLN A 903 13.44 25.72 8.30
N GLY A 904 13.68 24.86 9.29
CA GLY A 904 14.65 25.11 10.36
C GLY A 904 16.12 24.93 9.98
N LEU A 905 16.41 24.11 8.96
CA LEU A 905 17.78 23.79 8.56
C LEU A 905 18.34 24.71 7.46
N ILE A 906 17.48 25.45 6.76
CA ILE A 906 17.93 26.46 5.79
C ILE A 906 18.79 27.51 6.50
N GLY A 907 19.90 27.90 5.85
CA GLY A 907 20.89 28.83 6.40
C GLY A 907 21.84 28.23 7.45
N MET A 908 21.73 26.94 7.78
CA MET A 908 22.73 26.26 8.61
C MET A 908 24.02 26.02 7.81
N LYS A 909 25.19 26.03 8.46
CA LYS A 909 26.49 25.75 7.81
C LYS A 909 27.05 24.39 8.22
N ALA A 910 27.64 23.67 7.26
CA ALA A 910 28.23 22.35 7.53
C ALA A 910 29.32 22.42 8.62
N GLY A 911 29.33 21.40 9.48
CA GLY A 911 30.11 21.32 10.72
C GLY A 911 29.46 22.00 11.93
N GLY A 912 28.27 22.57 11.80
CA GLY A 912 27.55 23.22 12.91
C GLY A 912 26.57 22.31 13.64
N THR A 913 26.10 22.76 14.80
CA THR A 913 25.04 22.13 15.60
C THR A 913 23.90 23.11 15.83
N ARG A 914 22.67 22.71 15.50
CA ARG A 914 21.45 23.52 15.62
C ARG A 914 20.39 22.77 16.42
N GLN A 915 19.70 23.48 17.30
CA GLN A 915 18.50 23.01 17.97
C GLN A 915 17.25 23.59 17.29
N LEU A 916 16.28 22.74 17.02
CA LEU A 916 14.93 23.10 16.58
C LEU A 916 13.92 22.76 17.67
N VAL A 917 13.06 23.71 18.03
CA VAL A 917 11.85 23.49 18.85
C VAL A 917 10.66 23.58 17.91
N ILE A 918 10.12 22.43 17.55
CA ILE A 918 9.14 22.24 16.50
C ILE A 918 7.75 22.12 17.13
N PRO A 919 6.86 23.09 16.93
CA PRO A 919 5.48 23.01 17.41
C PRO A 919 4.68 21.92 16.67
N PRO A 920 3.56 21.41 17.21
CA PRO A 920 2.77 20.31 16.63
C PRO A 920 2.44 20.46 15.14
N HIS A 921 2.07 21.67 14.72
CA HIS A 921 1.68 21.98 13.33
C HIS A 921 2.86 21.99 12.34
N LEU A 922 4.11 22.07 12.82
CA LEU A 922 5.33 21.93 12.02
C LEU A 922 6.02 20.58 12.25
N GLY A 923 5.48 19.76 13.16
CA GLY A 923 5.94 18.41 13.47
C GLY A 923 5.10 17.35 12.76
N TYR A 924 4.81 16.25 13.45
CA TYR A 924 4.00 15.16 12.88
C TYR A 924 2.48 15.36 13.05
N GLY A 925 2.04 16.36 13.83
CA GLY A 925 0.62 16.72 14.03
C GLY A 925 -0.31 15.63 14.59
N ASP A 926 -1.60 15.96 14.76
CA ASP A 926 -2.66 15.09 15.32
C ASP A 926 -3.05 13.89 14.43
N GLY A 927 -2.52 13.81 13.22
CA GLY A 927 -2.81 12.76 12.22
C GLY A 927 -1.85 11.57 12.24
N ALA A 928 -0.81 11.60 13.08
CA ALA A 928 0.14 10.51 13.19
C ALA A 928 -0.49 9.28 13.86
N ILE A 929 -0.28 8.11 13.26
CA ILE A 929 -0.46 6.80 13.92
C ILE A 929 0.30 6.87 15.25
N ASP A 930 -0.32 6.46 16.37
CA ASP A 930 0.23 6.54 17.74
C ASP A 930 1.76 6.35 17.81
N LEU A 931 2.50 7.47 17.76
CA LEU A 931 3.97 7.51 17.84
C LEU A 931 4.45 7.34 19.30
N GLY A 932 3.55 6.97 20.22
CA GLY A 932 3.84 6.81 21.64
C GLY A 932 4.03 8.13 22.39
N TYR A 933 3.60 9.26 21.81
CA TYR A 933 3.63 10.59 22.44
C TYR A 933 2.36 11.39 22.12
N ASP A 934 2.07 12.42 22.92
CA ASP A 934 0.94 13.32 22.71
C ASP A 934 1.17 14.20 21.47
N PRO A 935 0.39 14.05 20.38
CA PRO A 935 0.56 14.81 19.14
C PRO A 935 0.53 16.34 19.31
N ALA A 936 -0.06 16.83 20.39
CA ALA A 936 -0.08 18.25 20.75
C ALA A 936 1.22 18.75 21.41
N SER A 937 2.23 17.89 21.61
CA SER A 937 3.52 18.27 22.21
C SER A 937 4.50 18.86 21.18
N ASN A 938 5.30 19.83 21.64
CA ASN A 938 6.47 20.30 20.91
C ASN A 938 7.54 19.20 20.82
N LEU A 939 8.29 19.20 19.72
CA LEU A 939 9.43 18.32 19.50
C LEU A 939 10.73 19.12 19.59
N ILE A 940 11.77 18.55 20.18
CA ILE A 940 13.09 19.15 20.24
C ILE A 940 14.05 18.29 19.42
N PHE A 941 14.65 18.86 18.39
CA PHE A 941 15.71 18.21 17.62
C PHE A 941 17.03 18.93 17.82
N VAL A 942 18.08 18.18 18.18
CA VAL A 942 19.46 18.66 18.15
C VAL A 942 20.14 18.00 16.96
N ILE A 943 20.56 18.81 15.99
CA ILE A 943 20.98 18.38 14.66
C ILE A 943 22.42 18.87 14.43
N ASN A 944 23.31 17.97 14.05
CA ASN A 944 24.65 18.23 13.56
C ASN A 944 24.64 18.12 12.04
N LEU A 945 24.99 19.19 11.34
CA LEU A 945 25.09 19.18 9.89
C LEU A 945 26.47 18.68 9.48
N LEU A 946 26.52 17.51 8.83
CA LEU A 946 27.76 16.83 8.47
C LEU A 946 28.29 17.26 7.10
N ASP A 947 27.41 17.31 6.08
CA ASP A 947 27.78 17.65 4.70
C ASP A 947 26.64 18.40 3.98
N VAL A 948 27.00 19.19 2.95
CA VAL A 948 26.08 19.91 2.07
C VAL A 948 26.58 19.79 0.63
N GLN A 949 25.73 19.25 -0.24
CA GLN A 949 25.98 19.09 -1.66
C GLN A 949 24.99 19.95 -2.45
N LYS A 950 25.52 20.81 -3.32
CA LYS A 950 24.72 21.65 -4.21
C LYS A 950 24.20 20.82 -5.40
N PRO A 951 22.95 21.03 -5.85
CA PRO A 951 22.32 20.27 -6.92
C PRO A 951 22.99 20.44 -8.30
#